data_AF-A0A2E5YJG9-F1
#
_entry.id   AF-A0A2E5YJG9-F1
#
_cell.length_a   1.000
_cell.length_b   1.000
_cell.length_c   1.000
_cell.angle_alpha   90.00
_cell.angle_beta   90.00
_cell.angle_gamma   90.00
#
_symmetry.space_group_name_H-M   'P 1'
#
loop_
_entity.id
_entity.type
_entity.pdbx_description
1 polymer ?
#
loop_
_entity_poly.entity_id
_entity_poly.type
_entity_poly.pdbx_seq_one_letter_code
_entity_poly.pdbx_strand_id
1 'polypeptide(L)'
;MSKPTRGIRGLPIPILLCFLISGAIACTGEETPPPGAATRAETTKESSPGTATGETHDHGPQASSTTSARALKAKGEKAARNPNERPVPAFEGTTIAGTRLSMSSLLGARVLLFFFNPEADESAPVSAAVNALVPDALDHNIRVVGIGVGSNAATLSRFAKDGGLDFPVIDDSGGKITQLLRLNAAVAAVGVDADGYMTFGFAGFPKDGDLRAFADKELRSRLRLSATVADGKGALYGYPQAPELGVIAMSTGQSLETKELQGRAAIVIFFLHTCPHCHRALEAIKGILDSIPLEQRPRLVAVSIQNSPSALRKSLADLGLDFFDPFLDPSGKATDRWGVTGGVPVVAVVDSEGRLRHRSQGWNGQRDGGLLRLHASRAAGAPAPMLLEAKGFSGNDACGACHEQEHAAWQYTKHATAFETLVAHAADRRTDCIGCHVVGFEERGGYDFSRRPAHLENVGCESCHGRGGPHLSPDFVPRGEDSKRDYAQVCATCHNPTHSLGFDFTSFHPRVSHKRIASLSNEERSQLLEGGGPSRDLLPTSADYVGSEACQVCHESEFKTWQASPHGHSVATLEKTGQAGEEGCLECHTTAYGRPGGFPPGAPVSAQSDLARVGCESCHGPGSEHIGESARRVGTILSLGDKCDSCVILKVCGTCHDDANDAGFQFEVEERIEAQRHGTIEAAATREGSSAFHTPEHRPGRPDGTDTRHPTPSRHGDRAHLQAAFGLLRARDDAREPASPLPVADAG
;
A
#
# COMPACT_ATOMS: atom_id res chain seq x y z
N MET A 1 1.59 4.82 -59.90
CA MET A 1 0.63 4.47 -60.99
C MET A 1 -0.20 3.28 -60.51
N SER A 2 -1.49 3.07 -60.80
CA SER A 2 -2.62 3.99 -61.09
C SER A 2 -3.95 3.21 -60.92
N LYS A 3 -5.09 3.91 -60.74
CA LYS A 3 -6.45 3.32 -60.59
C LYS A 3 -7.09 2.91 -61.94
N PRO A 4 -8.21 2.16 -61.95
CA PRO A 4 -9.59 2.74 -62.04
C PRO A 4 -10.46 2.44 -60.78
N THR A 5 -11.51 3.14 -60.29
CA THR A 5 -12.62 4.05 -60.76
C THR A 5 -13.79 3.32 -61.47
N ARG A 6 -15.12 3.51 -61.26
CA ARG A 6 -16.09 4.43 -60.53
C ARG A 6 -17.48 3.70 -60.39
N GLY A 7 -18.58 4.13 -59.72
CA GLY A 7 -18.88 5.18 -58.71
C GLY A 7 -19.86 6.33 -59.09
N ILE A 8 -21.19 6.29 -58.76
CA ILE A 8 -22.21 7.37 -58.99
C ILE A 8 -23.37 7.50 -57.92
N ARG A 9 -23.49 8.71 -57.32
CA ARG A 9 -24.62 9.67 -56.99
C ARG A 9 -26.11 9.23 -56.82
N GLY A 10 -27.02 9.96 -56.11
CA GLY A 10 -26.90 11.10 -55.14
C GLY A 10 -28.03 12.21 -55.15
N LEU A 11 -28.38 12.77 -53.96
CA LEU A 11 -29.12 14.05 -53.65
C LEU A 11 -30.66 14.16 -53.97
N PRO A 12 -31.47 15.20 -53.54
CA PRO A 12 -31.15 16.55 -52.97
C PRO A 12 -31.96 17.06 -51.70
N ILE A 13 -31.94 18.38 -51.44
CA ILE A 13 -32.42 19.21 -50.27
C ILE A 13 -33.30 20.39 -50.79
N PRO A 14 -34.38 20.92 -50.13
CA PRO A 14 -34.39 22.31 -49.52
C PRO A 14 -35.53 22.76 -48.51
N ILE A 15 -35.24 23.81 -47.69
CA ILE A 15 -36.06 25.03 -47.30
C ILE A 15 -37.47 24.93 -46.61
N LEU A 16 -38.00 25.88 -45.78
CA LEU A 16 -37.50 26.85 -44.75
C LEU A 16 -38.68 27.64 -44.06
N LEU A 17 -38.46 28.18 -42.82
CA LEU A 17 -39.00 29.44 -42.20
C LEU A 17 -40.44 29.58 -41.55
N CYS A 18 -40.48 30.13 -40.31
CA CYS A 18 -41.51 31.01 -39.64
C CYS A 18 -42.97 30.51 -39.35
N PHE A 19 -43.79 31.03 -38.40
CA PHE A 19 -43.70 32.05 -37.30
C PHE A 19 -44.89 31.90 -36.26
N LEU A 20 -44.93 32.74 -35.19
CA LEU A 20 -46.03 33.05 -34.21
C LEU A 20 -46.25 32.07 -33.01
N ILE A 21 -46.70 32.44 -31.78
CA ILE A 21 -46.89 33.72 -31.02
C ILE A 21 -46.94 33.45 -29.47
N SER A 22 -46.84 34.49 -28.62
CA SER A 22 -46.94 34.55 -27.13
C SER A 22 -48.28 34.06 -26.49
N GLY A 23 -48.48 33.91 -25.16
CA GLY A 23 -47.60 33.97 -23.95
C GLY A 23 -48.31 34.43 -22.63
N ALA A 24 -47.62 34.27 -21.47
CA ALA A 24 -47.80 34.96 -20.15
C ALA A 24 -48.90 34.56 -19.10
N ILE A 25 -48.72 35.06 -17.84
CA ILE A 25 -49.50 34.98 -16.55
C ILE A 25 -48.96 33.88 -15.58
N ALA A 26 -48.18 34.15 -14.49
CA ALA A 26 -48.37 34.86 -13.20
C ALA A 26 -49.08 34.00 -12.09
N CYS A 27 -48.81 34.04 -10.76
CA CYS A 27 -48.17 35.01 -9.83
C CYS A 27 -47.39 34.36 -8.62
N THR A 28 -46.58 35.18 -7.92
CA THR A 28 -46.13 35.24 -6.48
C THR A 28 -46.56 34.18 -5.42
N GLY A 29 -45.83 33.94 -4.30
CA GLY A 29 -44.71 34.71 -3.70
C GLY A 29 -44.17 34.20 -2.32
N GLU A 30 -43.66 35.12 -1.48
CA GLU A 30 -42.63 34.93 -0.41
C GLU A 30 -43.07 35.43 1.02
N GLU A 31 -42.39 35.29 2.18
CA GLU A 31 -41.16 34.57 2.65
C GLU A 31 -41.09 34.38 4.23
N THR A 32 -40.11 33.58 4.71
CA THR A 32 -39.34 33.51 6.02
C THR A 32 -39.91 33.64 7.47
N PRO A 33 -39.18 33.08 8.50
CA PRO A 33 -39.33 33.29 9.98
C PRO A 33 -38.33 34.39 10.50
N PRO A 34 -37.84 34.54 11.78
CA PRO A 34 -37.91 33.82 13.09
C PRO A 34 -38.36 34.78 14.25
N PRO A 35 -37.73 35.08 15.44
CA PRO A 35 -36.67 34.49 16.32
C PRO A 35 -36.96 34.46 17.87
N GLY A 36 -35.98 34.06 18.72
CA GLY A 36 -35.97 34.37 20.17
C GLY A 36 -34.85 33.73 21.03
N ALA A 37 -34.09 34.51 21.84
CA ALA A 37 -33.01 34.04 22.74
C ALA A 37 -32.58 35.08 23.82
N ALA A 38 -32.08 34.65 25.01
CA ALA A 38 -31.32 35.43 26.04
C ALA A 38 -31.03 34.56 27.31
N THR A 39 -30.21 34.91 28.33
CA THR A 39 -28.82 35.45 28.46
C THR A 39 -28.33 35.37 29.94
N ARG A 40 -27.00 35.25 30.18
CA ARG A 40 -26.21 35.72 31.36
C ARG A 40 -26.46 35.19 32.80
N ALA A 41 -25.37 34.84 33.50
CA ALA A 41 -24.99 35.35 34.85
C ALA A 41 -23.53 34.93 35.23
N GLU A 42 -22.91 35.62 36.20
CA GLU A 42 -21.53 35.40 36.71
C GLU A 42 -21.53 35.22 38.24
N THR A 43 -20.55 34.52 38.84
CA THR A 43 -19.96 34.84 40.18
C THR A 43 -18.72 33.97 40.51
N THR A 44 -18.00 34.29 41.59
CA THR A 44 -16.65 33.77 41.92
C THR A 44 -16.49 33.39 43.41
N LYS A 45 -15.59 32.43 43.74
CA LYS A 45 -14.49 32.59 44.74
C LYS A 45 -13.66 31.33 45.09
N GLU A 46 -12.34 31.53 45.11
CA GLU A 46 -11.31 31.15 46.12
C GLU A 46 -11.10 29.72 46.70
N SER A 47 -9.80 29.34 46.67
CA SER A 47 -8.98 28.73 47.73
C SER A 47 -8.69 27.20 47.75
N SER A 48 -7.43 26.91 48.11
CA SER A 48 -6.75 25.60 48.25
C SER A 48 -6.34 25.38 49.73
N PRO A 49 -5.51 24.39 50.13
CA PRO A 49 -5.09 23.12 49.49
C PRO A 49 -5.31 21.88 50.42
N GLY A 50 -4.96 20.66 49.98
CA GLY A 50 -4.94 19.48 50.85
C GLY A 50 -4.34 18.22 50.22
N THR A 51 -3.63 17.40 51.02
CA THR A 51 -2.84 16.24 50.56
C THR A 51 -3.33 14.89 51.08
N ALA A 52 -3.11 13.85 50.26
CA ALA A 52 -2.78 12.45 50.61
C ALA A 52 -3.88 11.41 50.95
N THR A 53 -3.69 10.23 50.33
CA THR A 53 -4.01 8.84 50.79
C THR A 53 -5.46 8.42 51.09
N GLY A 54 -5.91 7.32 50.47
CA GLY A 54 -7.09 6.55 50.92
C GLY A 54 -7.76 5.65 49.87
N GLU A 55 -7.50 4.35 49.94
CA GLU A 55 -8.31 3.26 49.35
C GLU A 55 -9.65 3.11 50.13
N THR A 56 -10.79 2.57 49.66
CA THR A 56 -11.22 1.92 48.39
C THR A 56 -12.78 1.86 48.32
N HIS A 57 -13.34 1.29 47.23
CA HIS A 57 -14.67 0.65 47.09
C HIS A 57 -15.94 1.46 46.67
N ASP A 58 -16.19 1.43 45.34
CA ASP A 58 -17.31 0.68 44.70
C ASP A 58 -18.66 1.37 44.34
N HIS A 59 -19.26 0.85 43.25
CA HIS A 59 -20.58 1.07 42.61
C HIS A 59 -20.84 2.43 41.91
N GLY A 60 -21.22 2.37 40.62
CA GLY A 60 -21.48 3.54 39.73
C GLY A 60 -22.97 3.84 39.48
N PRO A 61 -23.27 4.84 38.62
CA PRO A 61 -23.72 4.50 37.25
C PRO A 61 -23.23 5.47 36.13
N GLN A 62 -23.72 5.29 34.90
CA GLN A 62 -23.26 5.94 33.67
C GLN A 62 -23.99 7.25 33.30
N ALA A 63 -23.23 8.27 32.87
CA ALA A 63 -23.59 9.34 31.91
C ALA A 63 -22.25 9.98 31.43
N SER A 64 -21.95 10.23 30.15
CA SER A 64 -22.63 11.10 29.15
C SER A 64 -22.66 12.58 29.56
N SER A 65 -22.09 13.55 28.81
CA SER A 65 -21.23 13.49 27.61
C SER A 65 -20.58 14.87 27.34
N THR A 66 -19.55 14.91 26.47
CA THR A 66 -18.99 16.12 25.79
C THR A 66 -18.40 17.24 26.67
N THR A 67 -17.41 18.01 26.24
CA THR A 67 -16.74 18.13 24.93
C THR A 67 -15.24 17.85 25.04
N SER A 68 -14.72 16.91 24.24
CA SER A 68 -13.27 16.87 23.98
C SER A 68 -12.88 18.03 23.07
N ALA A 69 -11.77 18.71 23.39
CA ALA A 69 -11.05 19.46 22.37
C ALA A 69 -10.66 18.47 21.26
N ARG A 70 -10.97 18.81 19.99
CA ARG A 70 -10.68 17.92 18.85
C ARG A 70 -9.17 17.88 18.65
N ALA A 71 -8.52 16.92 19.29
CA ALA A 71 -7.07 16.73 19.19
C ALA A 71 -6.68 16.64 17.71
N LEU A 72 -5.75 17.49 17.31
CA LEU A 72 -4.95 17.24 16.11
C LEU A 72 -4.26 15.90 16.35
N LYS A 73 -4.49 14.92 15.47
CA LYS A 73 -3.72 13.68 15.48
C LYS A 73 -2.24 14.04 15.44
N ALA A 74 -1.44 13.46 16.32
CA ALA A 74 0.00 13.59 16.23
C ALA A 74 0.48 13.00 14.88
N LYS A 75 1.45 13.65 14.23
CA LYS A 75 2.20 13.01 13.14
C LYS A 75 2.71 11.65 13.65
N GLY A 76 2.63 10.62 12.81
CA GLY A 76 3.13 9.28 13.10
C GLY A 76 2.21 8.33 13.90
N GLU A 77 0.98 8.71 14.26
CA GLU A 77 0.10 7.80 15.04
C GLU A 77 -0.19 6.47 14.28
N LYS A 78 0.31 5.35 14.84
CA LYS A 78 0.01 3.98 14.40
C LYS A 78 -1.40 3.57 14.83
N ALA A 79 -2.17 2.99 13.91
CA ALA A 79 -3.51 2.48 14.19
C ALA A 79 -3.50 1.28 15.16
N ALA A 80 -4.46 1.27 16.10
CA ALA A 80 -4.63 0.23 17.10
C ALA A 80 -4.72 -1.19 16.50
N ARG A 81 -4.10 -2.18 17.18
CA ARG A 81 -4.04 -3.58 16.72
C ARG A 81 -5.37 -4.31 16.91
N ASN A 82 -5.69 -5.20 15.97
CA ASN A 82 -6.82 -6.12 16.09
C ASN A 82 -6.51 -7.12 17.22
N PRO A 83 -7.41 -7.37 18.20
CA PRO A 83 -7.14 -8.28 19.33
C PRO A 83 -6.78 -9.73 18.98
N ASN A 84 -6.93 -10.14 17.71
CA ASN A 84 -6.50 -11.44 17.21
C ASN A 84 -5.04 -11.47 16.72
N GLU A 85 -4.39 -10.32 16.56
CA GLU A 85 -2.95 -10.21 16.27
C GLU A 85 -2.14 -10.77 17.46
N ARG A 86 -1.17 -11.64 17.21
CA ARG A 86 -0.44 -12.36 18.26
C ARG A 86 0.92 -11.72 18.53
N PRO A 87 1.17 -11.15 19.72
CA PRO A 87 2.52 -10.75 20.11
C PRO A 87 3.41 -11.99 20.27
N VAL A 88 4.68 -11.88 19.88
CA VAL A 88 5.69 -12.87 20.20
C VAL A 88 5.97 -12.82 21.71
N PRO A 89 5.95 -13.95 22.44
CA PRO A 89 6.30 -13.97 23.85
C PRO A 89 7.70 -13.40 24.10
N ALA A 90 7.83 -12.55 25.13
CA ALA A 90 9.12 -11.99 25.49
C ALA A 90 10.11 -13.10 25.90
N PHE A 91 11.24 -13.16 25.21
CA PHE A 91 12.35 -14.05 25.53
C PHE A 91 13.68 -13.30 25.57
N GLU A 92 14.66 -13.94 26.19
CA GLU A 92 16.08 -13.56 26.15
C GLU A 92 16.92 -14.81 25.85
N GLY A 93 18.07 -14.61 25.20
CA GLY A 93 19.05 -15.65 24.94
C GLY A 93 20.45 -15.08 24.75
N THR A 94 21.45 -15.96 24.76
CA THR A 94 22.85 -15.59 24.47
C THR A 94 23.25 -16.22 23.14
N THR A 95 23.91 -15.46 22.27
CA THR A 95 24.44 -15.98 21.01
C THR A 95 25.67 -16.86 21.25
N ILE A 96 26.00 -17.71 20.27
CA ILE A 96 27.28 -18.45 20.24
C ILE A 96 28.52 -17.54 20.28
N ALA A 97 28.37 -16.24 19.97
CA ALA A 97 29.39 -15.21 20.09
C ALA A 97 29.41 -14.49 21.47
N GLY A 98 28.53 -14.87 22.40
CA GLY A 98 28.42 -14.28 23.75
C GLY A 98 27.53 -13.04 23.87
N THR A 99 26.92 -12.56 22.79
CA THR A 99 26.01 -11.40 22.80
C THR A 99 24.67 -11.78 23.42
N ARG A 100 24.17 -11.01 24.39
CA ARG A 100 22.79 -11.15 24.87
C ARG A 100 21.83 -10.50 23.88
N LEU A 101 20.78 -11.22 23.48
CA LEU A 101 19.68 -10.72 22.68
C LEU A 101 18.34 -10.96 23.41
N SER A 102 17.40 -10.06 23.21
CA SER A 102 16.03 -10.14 23.71
C SER A 102 15.04 -9.68 22.64
N MET A 103 13.76 -10.07 22.74
CA MET A 103 12.74 -9.52 21.85
C MET A 103 12.63 -7.98 21.95
N SER A 104 12.89 -7.39 23.12
CA SER A 104 12.91 -5.93 23.28
C SER A 104 14.07 -5.26 22.52
N SER A 105 15.23 -5.91 22.40
CA SER A 105 16.38 -5.42 21.61
C SER A 105 16.24 -5.59 20.09
N LEU A 106 15.12 -6.17 19.65
CA LEU A 106 14.79 -6.44 18.25
C LEU A 106 13.60 -5.62 17.74
N LEU A 107 12.92 -4.87 18.60
CA LEU A 107 11.84 -3.93 18.21
C LEU A 107 12.37 -2.79 17.33
N GLY A 108 11.47 -2.11 16.61
CA GLY A 108 11.80 -1.11 15.59
C GLY A 108 12.13 -1.73 14.23
N ALA A 109 12.79 -2.89 14.22
CA ALA A 109 13.04 -3.69 13.03
C ALA A 109 12.07 -4.88 12.91
N ARG A 110 11.81 -5.33 11.69
CA ARG A 110 11.14 -6.61 11.44
C ARG A 110 12.13 -7.73 11.75
N VAL A 111 11.64 -8.93 12.10
CA VAL A 111 12.50 -10.03 12.52
C VAL A 111 12.14 -11.32 11.79
N LEU A 112 13.16 -12.03 11.30
CA LEU A 112 13.05 -13.45 10.95
C LEU A 112 13.68 -14.26 12.09
N LEU A 113 12.85 -14.91 12.91
CA LEU A 113 13.30 -15.89 13.90
C LEU A 113 13.39 -17.25 13.21
N PHE A 114 14.60 -17.75 13.02
CA PHE A 114 14.88 -19.02 12.33
C PHE A 114 15.33 -20.09 13.32
N PHE A 115 14.46 -21.05 13.58
CA PHE A 115 14.70 -22.19 14.47
C PHE A 115 15.24 -23.36 13.67
N PHE A 116 16.33 -23.97 14.14
CA PHE A 116 16.91 -25.16 13.51
C PHE A 116 17.58 -26.08 14.54
N ASN A 117 17.51 -27.38 14.30
CA ASN A 117 18.32 -28.38 15.00
C ASN A 117 19.51 -28.75 14.09
N PRO A 118 20.77 -28.42 14.46
CA PRO A 118 21.97 -28.79 13.70
C PRO A 118 22.12 -30.28 13.31
N GLU A 119 21.41 -31.19 13.98
CA GLU A 119 21.45 -32.63 13.75
C GLU A 119 20.27 -33.15 12.89
N ALA A 120 19.45 -32.25 12.32
CA ALA A 120 18.39 -32.59 11.37
C ALA A 120 18.80 -32.34 9.91
N ASP A 121 18.44 -33.26 9.01
CA ASP A 121 18.84 -33.25 7.60
C ASP A 121 18.38 -31.98 6.85
N GLU A 122 17.23 -31.41 7.20
CA GLU A 122 16.69 -30.21 6.55
C GLU A 122 17.44 -28.93 6.95
N SER A 123 18.13 -28.92 8.09
CA SER A 123 18.71 -27.70 8.66
C SER A 123 19.79 -27.08 7.77
N ALA A 124 20.67 -27.88 7.17
CA ALA A 124 21.75 -27.37 6.32
C ALA A 124 21.25 -26.64 5.05
N PRO A 125 20.41 -27.23 4.17
CA PRO A 125 19.91 -26.55 2.99
C PRO A 125 19.01 -25.35 3.31
N VAL A 126 18.21 -25.41 4.39
CA VAL A 126 17.37 -24.27 4.79
C VAL A 126 18.23 -23.13 5.38
N SER A 127 19.25 -23.42 6.19
CA SER A 127 20.18 -22.40 6.69
C SER A 127 20.93 -21.72 5.54
N ALA A 128 21.30 -22.46 4.49
CA ALA A 128 21.91 -21.91 3.29
C ALA A 128 20.96 -21.09 2.39
N ALA A 129 19.65 -21.13 2.63
CA ALA A 129 18.68 -20.18 2.08
C ALA A 129 18.52 -18.96 3.00
N VAL A 130 18.43 -19.17 4.32
CA VAL A 130 18.32 -18.11 5.33
C VAL A 130 19.56 -17.19 5.34
N ASN A 131 20.76 -17.72 5.04
CA ASN A 131 21.95 -16.88 4.88
C ASN A 131 21.93 -16.09 3.56
N ALA A 132 21.45 -16.70 2.48
CA ALA A 132 21.41 -16.08 1.14
C ALA A 132 20.35 -14.98 0.98
N LEU A 133 19.49 -14.76 1.99
CA LEU A 133 18.58 -13.62 2.05
C LEU A 133 19.05 -12.50 2.98
N VAL A 134 20.16 -12.64 3.73
CA VAL A 134 20.60 -11.65 4.73
C VAL A 134 20.81 -10.24 4.16
N PRO A 135 21.45 -10.04 2.98
CA PRO A 135 21.60 -8.70 2.40
C PRO A 135 20.24 -8.06 2.10
N ASP A 136 19.45 -8.70 1.24
CA ASP A 136 18.11 -8.26 0.84
C ASP A 136 17.17 -8.05 2.04
N ALA A 137 17.35 -8.83 3.11
CA ALA A 137 16.62 -8.71 4.36
C ALA A 137 16.97 -7.40 5.11
N LEU A 138 18.26 -7.06 5.22
CA LEU A 138 18.70 -5.80 5.82
C LEU A 138 18.14 -4.60 5.03
N ASP A 139 18.23 -4.64 3.69
CA ASP A 139 17.68 -3.63 2.77
C ASP A 139 16.15 -3.41 2.89
N HIS A 140 15.43 -4.29 3.61
CA HIS A 140 13.99 -4.22 3.86
C HIS A 140 13.63 -4.19 5.37
N ASN A 141 14.57 -3.76 6.22
CA ASN A 141 14.44 -3.65 7.68
C ASN A 141 14.13 -4.99 8.37
N ILE A 142 14.75 -6.09 7.93
CA ILE A 142 14.54 -7.43 8.48
C ILE A 142 15.83 -7.95 9.11
N ARG A 143 15.84 -8.07 10.44
CA ARG A 143 16.93 -8.67 11.20
C ARG A 143 16.73 -10.18 11.27
N VAL A 144 17.69 -10.95 10.77
CA VAL A 144 17.69 -12.42 10.88
C VAL A 144 18.31 -12.82 12.22
N VAL A 145 17.65 -13.72 12.96
CA VAL A 145 18.16 -14.29 14.21
C VAL A 145 17.97 -15.81 14.17
N GLY A 146 19.08 -16.55 14.20
CA GLY A 146 19.07 -18.00 14.34
C GLY A 146 18.82 -18.41 15.78
N ILE A 147 18.12 -19.54 15.98
CA ILE A 147 17.87 -20.14 17.28
C ILE A 147 18.16 -21.65 17.14
N GLY A 148 19.29 -22.08 17.69
CA GLY A 148 19.74 -23.47 17.61
C GLY A 148 19.12 -24.32 18.71
N VAL A 149 18.46 -25.42 18.35
CA VAL A 149 17.61 -26.22 19.24
C VAL A 149 18.07 -27.67 19.33
N GLY A 150 17.96 -28.30 20.51
CA GLY A 150 18.06 -29.76 20.68
C GLY A 150 19.49 -30.35 20.66
N SER A 151 20.44 -29.67 20.02
CA SER A 151 21.87 -30.00 20.06
C SER A 151 22.55 -29.50 21.35
N ASN A 152 23.85 -29.18 21.27
CA ASN A 152 24.62 -28.48 22.29
C ASN A 152 25.47 -27.36 21.67
N ALA A 153 25.92 -26.40 22.49
CA ALA A 153 26.73 -25.24 22.09
C ALA A 153 27.92 -25.54 21.15
N ALA A 154 28.61 -26.68 21.33
CA ALA A 154 29.77 -27.05 20.51
C ALA A 154 29.37 -27.65 19.15
N THR A 155 28.22 -28.34 19.08
CA THR A 155 27.61 -28.75 17.81
C THR A 155 27.01 -27.56 17.07
N LEU A 156 26.32 -26.66 17.76
CA LEU A 156 25.73 -25.45 17.18
C LEU A 156 26.80 -24.50 16.63
N SER A 157 27.86 -24.21 17.39
CA SER A 157 28.98 -23.38 16.94
C SER A 157 29.73 -23.96 15.75
N ARG A 158 29.84 -25.30 15.66
CA ARG A 158 30.43 -25.98 14.51
C ARG A 158 29.53 -25.84 13.28
N PHE A 159 28.24 -26.15 13.40
CA PHE A 159 27.28 -26.02 12.31
C PHE A 159 27.23 -24.58 11.75
N ALA A 160 27.18 -23.58 12.62
CA ALA A 160 27.14 -22.17 12.21
C ALA A 160 28.43 -21.74 11.47
N LYS A 161 29.60 -22.25 11.90
CA LYS A 161 30.87 -21.99 11.25
C LYS A 161 30.99 -22.72 9.90
N ASP A 162 30.67 -24.01 9.87
CA ASP A 162 30.83 -24.86 8.69
C ASP A 162 29.81 -24.49 7.59
N GLY A 163 28.63 -23.98 7.98
CA GLY A 163 27.63 -23.41 7.08
C GLY A 163 27.83 -21.93 6.71
N GLY A 164 28.81 -21.25 7.33
CA GLY A 164 29.10 -19.82 7.07
C GLY A 164 27.92 -18.89 7.37
N LEU A 165 27.34 -18.98 8.58
CA LEU A 165 26.16 -18.18 8.95
C LEU A 165 26.57 -16.77 9.40
N ASP A 166 26.17 -15.76 8.63
CA ASP A 166 26.47 -14.34 8.82
C ASP A 166 25.48 -13.62 9.75
N PHE A 167 24.50 -14.36 10.30
CA PHE A 167 23.48 -13.84 11.22
C PHE A 167 23.67 -14.36 12.67
N PRO A 168 23.28 -13.58 13.70
CA PRO A 168 23.43 -13.99 15.09
C PRO A 168 22.61 -15.24 15.43
N VAL A 169 23.28 -16.28 15.95
CA VAL A 169 22.65 -17.54 16.38
C VAL A 169 22.61 -17.63 17.91
N ILE A 170 21.42 -17.67 18.49
CA ILE A 170 21.13 -17.93 19.91
C ILE A 170 21.24 -19.44 20.20
N ASP A 171 21.84 -19.78 21.34
CA ASP A 171 21.82 -21.14 21.89
C ASP A 171 20.52 -21.38 22.68
N ASP A 172 19.60 -22.15 22.11
CA ASP A 172 18.41 -22.71 22.77
C ASP A 172 18.50 -24.26 22.85
N SER A 173 19.70 -24.81 23.07
CA SER A 173 19.91 -26.25 23.34
C SER A 173 19.02 -26.76 24.49
N GLY A 174 18.67 -25.87 25.44
CA GLY A 174 17.74 -26.15 26.54
C GLY A 174 16.25 -26.02 26.19
N GLY A 175 15.90 -25.68 24.94
CA GLY A 175 14.53 -25.63 24.39
C GLY A 175 13.60 -24.60 25.03
N LYS A 176 14.11 -23.58 25.74
CA LYS A 176 13.31 -22.60 26.48
C LYS A 176 12.51 -21.70 25.55
N ILE A 177 13.14 -21.14 24.52
CA ILE A 177 12.51 -20.24 23.56
C ILE A 177 11.55 -21.04 22.67
N THR A 178 12.00 -22.21 22.24
CA THR A 178 11.23 -23.17 21.43
C THR A 178 9.95 -23.63 22.14
N GLN A 179 10.04 -24.00 23.42
CA GLN A 179 8.88 -24.39 24.24
C GLN A 179 7.93 -23.23 24.50
N LEU A 180 8.45 -22.01 24.73
CA LEU A 180 7.65 -20.80 24.93
C LEU A 180 6.79 -20.48 23.71
N LEU A 181 7.34 -20.68 22.50
CA LEU A 181 6.63 -20.55 21.22
C LEU A 181 5.84 -21.81 20.80
N ARG A 182 5.93 -22.90 21.57
CA ARG A 182 5.28 -24.21 21.32
C ARG A 182 5.63 -24.83 19.96
N LEU A 183 6.87 -24.64 19.52
CA LEU A 183 7.37 -25.20 18.26
C LEU A 183 7.76 -26.67 18.45
N ASN A 184 7.17 -27.55 17.65
CA ASN A 184 7.36 -29.01 17.70
C ASN A 184 8.04 -29.55 16.42
N ALA A 185 8.88 -28.76 15.77
CA ALA A 185 9.53 -29.07 14.51
C ALA A 185 11.05 -28.84 14.58
N ALA A 186 11.82 -29.63 13.84
CA ALA A 186 13.28 -29.53 13.81
C ALA A 186 13.78 -28.27 13.08
N VAL A 187 13.00 -27.75 12.11
CA VAL A 187 13.27 -26.49 11.41
C VAL A 187 11.98 -25.68 11.32
N ALA A 188 12.02 -24.40 11.65
CA ALA A 188 10.89 -23.49 11.55
C ALA A 188 11.32 -22.03 11.31
N ALA A 189 10.48 -21.25 10.64
CA ALA A 189 10.68 -19.83 10.42
C ALA A 189 9.46 -19.04 10.90
N VAL A 190 9.70 -18.02 11.73
CA VAL A 190 8.67 -17.13 12.28
C VAL A 190 9.00 -15.69 11.89
N GLY A 191 8.10 -15.05 11.17
CA GLY A 191 8.17 -13.63 10.83
C GLY A 191 7.53 -12.78 11.93
N VAL A 192 8.18 -11.67 12.26
CA VAL A 192 7.75 -10.70 13.28
C VAL A 192 7.81 -9.28 12.71
N ASP A 193 6.84 -8.44 13.04
CA ASP A 193 6.88 -7.01 12.73
C ASP A 193 7.61 -6.18 13.82
N ALA A 194 7.84 -4.90 13.52
CA ALA A 194 8.60 -3.98 14.35
C ALA A 194 8.03 -3.70 15.75
N ASP A 195 6.74 -3.99 15.99
CA ASP A 195 6.14 -3.87 17.33
C ASP A 195 6.13 -5.23 18.07
N GLY A 196 6.77 -6.26 17.52
CA GLY A 196 6.93 -7.58 18.13
C GLY A 196 5.78 -8.56 17.84
N TYR A 197 4.94 -8.32 16.84
CA TYR A 197 3.81 -9.20 16.52
C TYR A 197 4.11 -10.19 15.39
N MET A 198 3.65 -11.42 15.54
CA MET A 198 3.86 -12.51 14.58
C MET A 198 3.08 -12.24 13.28
N THR A 199 3.80 -12.09 12.17
CA THR A 199 3.24 -11.90 10.82
C THR A 199 3.02 -13.23 10.10
N PHE A 200 3.91 -14.20 10.31
CA PHE A 200 3.74 -15.58 9.84
C PHE A 200 4.52 -16.57 10.71
N GLY A 201 4.18 -17.85 10.59
CA GLY A 201 5.02 -18.96 11.03
C GLY A 201 4.86 -20.16 10.10
N PHE A 202 5.95 -20.85 9.75
CA PHE A 202 5.89 -22.11 9.02
C PHE A 202 7.03 -23.06 9.40
N ALA A 203 6.76 -24.36 9.31
CA ALA A 203 7.70 -25.44 9.64
C ALA A 203 7.51 -26.68 8.72
N GLY A 204 6.75 -26.54 7.64
CA GLY A 204 6.50 -27.59 6.67
C GLY A 204 7.46 -27.44 5.48
N PHE A 205 8.63 -28.06 5.59
CA PHE A 205 9.58 -28.19 4.49
C PHE A 205 9.38 -29.55 3.78
N PRO A 206 9.44 -29.62 2.44
CA PRO A 206 9.22 -30.86 1.69
C PRO A 206 10.39 -31.84 1.88
N LYS A 207 10.10 -33.13 1.94
CA LYS A 207 11.14 -34.17 2.14
C LYS A 207 11.92 -34.52 0.87
N ASP A 208 11.30 -34.31 -0.30
CA ASP A 208 11.88 -34.56 -1.61
C ASP A 208 12.12 -33.22 -2.34
N GLY A 209 13.19 -33.14 -3.13
CA GLY A 209 13.49 -32.00 -4.02
C GLY A 209 14.52 -31.01 -3.46
N ASP A 210 14.61 -29.83 -4.09
CA ASP A 210 15.53 -28.77 -3.67
C ASP A 210 14.97 -27.98 -2.49
N LEU A 211 15.29 -28.44 -1.28
CA LEU A 211 14.94 -27.80 -0.01
C LEU A 211 15.43 -26.34 0.08
N ARG A 212 16.57 -26.00 -0.53
CA ARG A 212 17.14 -24.65 -0.47
C ARG A 212 16.37 -23.71 -1.37
N ALA A 213 16.08 -24.10 -2.61
CA ALA A 213 15.27 -23.31 -3.54
C ALA A 213 13.82 -23.17 -3.07
N PHE A 214 13.26 -24.20 -2.41
CA PHE A 214 11.95 -24.10 -1.75
C PHE A 214 11.97 -23.08 -0.61
N ALA A 215 12.94 -23.18 0.30
CA ALA A 215 13.05 -22.30 1.46
C ALA A 215 13.26 -20.84 1.06
N ASP A 216 14.17 -20.57 0.12
CA ASP A 216 14.44 -19.23 -0.43
C ASP A 216 13.16 -18.59 -0.98
N LYS A 217 12.44 -19.31 -1.85
CA LYS A 217 11.18 -18.85 -2.45
C LYS A 217 10.09 -18.55 -1.41
N GLU A 218 9.85 -19.46 -0.48
CA GLU A 218 8.82 -19.30 0.56
C GLU A 218 9.19 -18.18 1.55
N LEU A 219 10.46 -18.06 1.96
CA LEU A 219 10.94 -16.98 2.83
C LEU A 219 10.82 -15.62 2.14
N ARG A 220 11.35 -15.47 0.92
CA ARG A 220 11.28 -14.20 0.16
C ARG A 220 9.85 -13.75 -0.10
N SER A 221 8.94 -14.69 -0.39
CA SER A 221 7.51 -14.40 -0.53
C SER A 221 6.88 -13.93 0.78
N ARG A 222 7.10 -14.64 1.90
CA ARG A 222 6.48 -14.33 3.20
C ARG A 222 7.07 -13.07 3.86
N LEU A 223 8.33 -12.78 3.59
CA LEU A 223 9.05 -11.58 4.02
C LEU A 223 8.80 -10.37 3.09
N ARG A 224 8.05 -10.54 1.98
CA ARG A 224 7.79 -9.51 0.96
C ARG A 224 9.07 -8.93 0.32
N LEU A 225 10.10 -9.78 0.14
CA LEU A 225 11.37 -9.46 -0.52
C LEU A 225 11.34 -9.69 -2.04
N SER A 226 10.29 -10.30 -2.57
CA SER A 226 10.11 -10.50 -4.02
C SER A 226 9.11 -9.49 -4.57
N ALA A 227 9.55 -8.64 -5.51
CA ALA A 227 8.65 -7.82 -6.30
C ALA A 227 7.65 -8.71 -7.07
N THR A 228 6.36 -8.39 -6.99
CA THR A 228 5.26 -9.20 -7.55
C THR A 228 5.09 -9.01 -9.07
N VAL A 229 6.11 -9.41 -9.82
CA VAL A 229 6.08 -9.49 -11.30
C VAL A 229 6.38 -10.92 -11.72
N ALA A 230 5.60 -11.42 -12.68
CA ALA A 230 5.70 -12.81 -13.12
C ALA A 230 7.03 -13.10 -13.82
N ASP A 231 7.67 -14.18 -13.39
CA ASP A 231 8.49 -15.11 -14.19
C ASP A 231 9.76 -14.55 -14.89
N GLY A 232 10.13 -13.31 -14.60
CA GLY A 232 11.44 -12.72 -14.90
C GLY A 232 11.62 -12.19 -16.35
N LYS A 233 12.68 -11.37 -16.53
CA LYS A 233 13.09 -10.79 -17.82
C LYS A 233 11.97 -10.01 -18.53
N GLY A 234 11.14 -9.29 -17.77
CA GLY A 234 10.23 -8.26 -18.27
C GLY A 234 9.18 -8.69 -19.29
N ALA A 235 8.74 -9.95 -19.28
CA ALA A 235 7.67 -10.42 -20.16
C ALA A 235 6.34 -9.73 -19.81
N LEU A 236 5.65 -9.16 -20.81
CA LEU A 236 4.35 -8.49 -20.56
C LEU A 236 3.26 -9.50 -20.15
N TYR A 237 3.30 -10.73 -20.66
CA TYR A 237 2.35 -11.78 -20.31
C TYR A 237 3.08 -13.01 -19.78
N GLY A 238 3.37 -13.02 -18.48
CA GLY A 238 3.83 -14.19 -17.74
C GLY A 238 2.65 -14.98 -17.19
N TYR A 239 2.13 -15.93 -17.96
CA TYR A 239 1.21 -16.96 -17.46
C TYR A 239 1.96 -18.30 -17.45
N PRO A 240 2.41 -18.79 -16.27
CA PRO A 240 3.24 -19.99 -16.20
C PRO A 240 2.45 -21.22 -16.66
N GLN A 241 3.16 -22.20 -17.22
CA GLN A 241 2.59 -23.52 -17.51
C GLN A 241 2.13 -24.19 -16.22
N ALA A 242 0.97 -24.86 -16.26
CA ALA A 242 0.45 -25.59 -15.12
C ALA A 242 1.43 -26.70 -14.69
N PRO A 243 1.76 -26.83 -13.39
CA PRO A 243 2.68 -27.87 -12.92
C PRO A 243 2.15 -29.29 -13.20
N GLU A 244 3.06 -30.26 -13.24
CA GLU A 244 2.71 -31.68 -13.38
C GLU A 244 1.77 -32.14 -12.24
N LEU A 245 0.66 -32.76 -12.63
CA LEU A 245 -0.31 -33.42 -11.76
C LEU A 245 0.14 -34.86 -11.46
N GLY A 246 -0.12 -35.82 -12.34
CA GLY A 246 0.11 -37.25 -12.08
C GLY A 246 -0.84 -37.81 -11.02
N VAL A 247 -2.10 -37.35 -11.03
CA VAL A 247 -3.11 -37.65 -10.01
C VAL A 247 -4.06 -38.77 -10.47
N ILE A 248 -4.52 -39.60 -9.54
CA ILE A 248 -5.26 -40.84 -9.86
C ILE A 248 -6.76 -40.64 -9.66
N ALA A 249 -7.57 -40.91 -10.68
CA ALA A 249 -9.03 -40.86 -10.61
C ALA A 249 -9.60 -41.90 -9.61
N MET A 250 -10.42 -41.46 -8.66
CA MET A 250 -10.92 -42.31 -7.57
C MET A 250 -11.89 -43.41 -8.04
N SER A 251 -12.60 -43.20 -9.16
CA SER A 251 -13.51 -44.21 -9.71
C SER A 251 -12.84 -45.25 -10.61
N THR A 252 -11.85 -44.86 -11.44
CA THR A 252 -11.26 -45.74 -12.46
C THR A 252 -9.83 -46.20 -12.17
N GLY A 253 -9.11 -45.54 -11.26
CA GLY A 253 -7.69 -45.80 -11.01
C GLY A 253 -6.74 -45.32 -12.13
N GLN A 254 -7.24 -44.56 -13.11
CA GLN A 254 -6.43 -44.01 -14.19
C GLN A 254 -5.66 -42.75 -13.72
N SER A 255 -4.42 -42.56 -14.20
CA SER A 255 -3.69 -41.30 -14.02
C SER A 255 -4.29 -40.18 -14.86
N LEU A 256 -4.08 -38.94 -14.43
CA LEU A 256 -4.33 -37.71 -15.16
C LEU A 256 -3.06 -36.85 -15.15
N GLU A 257 -2.46 -36.69 -16.32
CA GLU A 257 -1.31 -35.82 -16.54
C GLU A 257 -1.75 -34.42 -17.00
N THR A 258 -1.02 -33.37 -16.62
CA THR A 258 -1.41 -31.96 -16.91
C THR A 258 -1.56 -31.66 -18.40
N LYS A 259 -0.81 -32.36 -19.26
CA LYS A 259 -0.95 -32.29 -20.73
C LYS A 259 -2.37 -32.64 -21.21
N GLU A 260 -3.11 -33.47 -20.48
CA GLU A 260 -4.49 -33.87 -20.80
C GLU A 260 -5.54 -32.83 -20.34
N LEU A 261 -5.10 -31.68 -19.84
CA LEU A 261 -5.92 -30.49 -19.69
C LEU A 261 -5.86 -29.59 -20.94
N GLN A 262 -4.91 -29.79 -21.85
CA GLN A 262 -4.82 -28.98 -23.06
C GLN A 262 -6.02 -29.22 -24.00
N GLY A 263 -6.39 -28.19 -24.75
CA GLY A 263 -7.57 -28.16 -25.63
C GLY A 263 -8.88 -27.71 -24.95
N ARG A 264 -8.97 -27.68 -23.62
CA ARG A 264 -10.17 -27.21 -22.88
C ARG A 264 -9.77 -26.54 -21.57
N ALA A 265 -10.39 -25.43 -21.21
CA ALA A 265 -10.14 -24.81 -19.90
C ALA A 265 -10.42 -25.78 -18.74
N ALA A 266 -9.71 -25.64 -17.63
CA ALA A 266 -9.89 -26.46 -16.44
C ALA A 266 -9.93 -25.61 -15.16
N ILE A 267 -10.71 -26.06 -14.17
CA ILE A 267 -10.63 -25.60 -12.79
C ILE A 267 -9.97 -26.72 -12.00
N VAL A 268 -8.79 -26.43 -11.44
CA VAL A 268 -8.06 -27.37 -10.56
C VAL A 268 -8.27 -26.91 -9.12
N ILE A 269 -8.68 -27.83 -8.23
CA ILE A 269 -8.86 -27.54 -6.81
C ILE A 269 -8.23 -28.63 -5.94
N PHE A 270 -7.28 -28.24 -5.09
CA PHE A 270 -6.74 -29.10 -4.03
C PHE A 270 -7.54 -28.88 -2.75
N PHE A 271 -8.09 -29.95 -2.16
CA PHE A 271 -9.06 -29.84 -1.09
C PHE A 271 -8.96 -30.91 0.01
N LEU A 272 -9.58 -30.60 1.15
CA LEU A 272 -9.90 -31.53 2.23
C LEU A 272 -11.40 -31.70 2.34
N HIS A 273 -11.89 -32.94 2.38
CA HIS A 273 -13.32 -33.24 2.52
C HIS A 273 -13.89 -32.84 3.90
N THR A 274 -13.03 -32.53 4.88
CA THR A 274 -13.41 -32.03 6.20
C THR A 274 -13.32 -30.49 6.34
N CYS A 275 -12.94 -29.75 5.30
CA CYS A 275 -12.69 -28.30 5.38
C CYS A 275 -13.89 -27.46 4.90
N PRO A 276 -14.53 -26.64 5.76
CA PRO A 276 -15.66 -25.77 5.36
C PRO A 276 -15.35 -24.74 4.28
N HIS A 277 -14.08 -24.33 4.12
CA HIS A 277 -13.67 -23.46 3.02
C HIS A 277 -13.57 -24.22 1.69
N CYS A 278 -13.23 -25.51 1.72
CA CYS A 278 -13.25 -26.37 0.53
C CYS A 278 -14.68 -26.66 0.08
N HIS A 279 -15.63 -26.87 1.01
CA HIS A 279 -17.04 -27.07 0.68
C HIS A 279 -17.61 -25.86 -0.07
N ARG A 280 -17.45 -24.65 0.49
CA ARG A 280 -17.89 -23.40 -0.15
C ARG A 280 -17.22 -23.12 -1.50
N ALA A 281 -15.98 -23.59 -1.70
CA ALA A 281 -15.31 -23.50 -3.00
C ALA A 281 -15.94 -24.49 -4.02
N LEU A 282 -16.21 -25.73 -3.63
CA LEU A 282 -16.87 -26.73 -4.48
C LEU A 282 -18.32 -26.35 -4.82
N GLU A 283 -19.07 -25.77 -3.88
CA GLU A 283 -20.41 -25.18 -4.09
C GLU A 283 -20.37 -24.07 -5.15
N ALA A 284 -19.43 -23.13 -5.03
CA ALA A 284 -19.25 -22.06 -5.99
C ALA A 284 -18.82 -22.60 -7.37
N ILE A 285 -17.92 -23.58 -7.41
CA ILE A 285 -17.49 -24.26 -8.64
C ILE A 285 -18.68 -24.92 -9.33
N LYS A 286 -19.57 -25.61 -8.61
CA LYS A 286 -20.81 -26.19 -9.14
C LYS A 286 -21.65 -25.14 -9.86
N GLY A 287 -21.95 -24.03 -9.19
CA GLY A 287 -22.70 -22.90 -9.76
C GLY A 287 -21.99 -22.20 -10.93
N ILE A 288 -20.66 -22.13 -10.94
CA ILE A 288 -19.88 -21.59 -12.06
C ILE A 288 -20.02 -22.49 -13.28
N LEU A 289 -19.79 -23.80 -13.13
CA LEU A 289 -19.91 -24.79 -14.19
C LEU A 289 -21.34 -24.83 -14.76
N ASP A 290 -22.36 -24.74 -13.91
CA ASP A 290 -23.77 -24.68 -14.33
C ASP A 290 -24.17 -23.35 -14.98
N SER A 291 -23.38 -22.28 -14.78
CA SER A 291 -23.56 -21.01 -15.50
C SER A 291 -22.83 -20.92 -16.86
N ILE A 292 -22.02 -21.91 -17.22
CA ILE A 292 -21.26 -21.94 -18.49
C ILE A 292 -21.84 -23.03 -19.41
N PRO A 293 -22.08 -22.75 -20.71
CA PRO A 293 -22.60 -23.73 -21.67
C PRO A 293 -21.78 -25.03 -21.70
N LEU A 294 -22.45 -26.18 -21.84
CA LEU A 294 -21.83 -27.51 -21.69
C LEU A 294 -20.60 -27.73 -22.59
N GLU A 295 -20.60 -27.18 -23.80
CA GLU A 295 -19.48 -27.25 -24.75
C GLU A 295 -18.24 -26.46 -24.27
N GLN A 296 -18.47 -25.34 -23.58
CA GLN A 296 -17.43 -24.43 -23.07
C GLN A 296 -17.01 -24.74 -21.62
N ARG A 297 -17.88 -25.42 -20.85
CA ARG A 297 -17.74 -25.70 -19.41
C ARG A 297 -16.33 -26.22 -19.07
N PRO A 298 -15.57 -25.58 -18.17
CA PRO A 298 -14.25 -26.07 -17.78
C PRO A 298 -14.26 -27.51 -17.24
N ARG A 299 -13.17 -28.26 -17.47
CA ARG A 299 -12.94 -29.55 -16.80
C ARG A 299 -12.66 -29.31 -15.32
N LEU A 300 -13.42 -29.94 -14.42
CA LEU A 300 -13.09 -29.94 -13.00
C LEU A 300 -12.04 -31.02 -12.70
N VAL A 301 -10.97 -30.64 -12.01
CA VAL A 301 -9.94 -31.53 -11.48
C VAL A 301 -9.83 -31.28 -9.98
N ALA A 302 -10.64 -31.99 -9.21
CA ALA A 302 -10.71 -31.85 -7.76
C ALA A 302 -9.81 -32.91 -7.08
N VAL A 303 -8.64 -32.50 -6.60
CA VAL A 303 -7.63 -33.35 -5.97
C VAL A 303 -7.80 -33.35 -4.45
N SER A 304 -8.11 -34.50 -3.85
CA SER A 304 -8.11 -34.65 -2.40
C SER A 304 -6.67 -34.79 -1.91
N ILE A 305 -6.23 -33.89 -1.02
CA ILE A 305 -4.92 -33.99 -0.34
C ILE A 305 -4.92 -35.02 0.81
N GLN A 306 -6.01 -35.79 0.94
CA GLN A 306 -6.10 -36.96 1.81
C GLN A 306 -6.48 -38.20 0.99
N ASN A 307 -5.61 -39.22 1.03
CA ASN A 307 -5.82 -40.50 0.40
C ASN A 307 -6.72 -41.42 1.26
N SER A 308 -8.02 -41.09 1.36
CA SER A 308 -9.01 -41.92 2.07
C SER A 308 -10.32 -42.03 1.26
N PRO A 309 -10.36 -42.88 0.22
CA PRO A 309 -11.45 -42.90 -0.77
C PRO A 309 -12.85 -43.14 -0.18
N SER A 310 -12.96 -44.00 0.83
CA SER A 310 -14.25 -44.33 1.46
C SER A 310 -14.80 -43.18 2.30
N ALA A 311 -13.95 -42.47 3.05
CA ALA A 311 -14.34 -41.29 3.81
C ALA A 311 -14.67 -40.12 2.88
N LEU A 312 -13.84 -39.89 1.86
CA LEU A 312 -14.04 -38.88 0.84
C LEU A 312 -15.37 -39.05 0.09
N ARG A 313 -15.64 -40.26 -0.44
CA ARG A 313 -16.89 -40.55 -1.16
C ARG A 313 -18.12 -40.34 -0.28
N LYS A 314 -18.10 -40.85 0.96
CA LYS A 314 -19.21 -40.64 1.90
C LYS A 314 -19.41 -39.15 2.19
N SER A 315 -18.33 -38.43 2.54
CA SER A 315 -18.42 -37.02 2.91
C SER A 315 -18.89 -36.11 1.77
N LEU A 316 -18.61 -36.44 0.51
CA LEU A 316 -19.13 -35.68 -0.63
C LEU A 316 -20.63 -35.95 -0.86
N ALA A 317 -21.08 -37.19 -0.71
CA ALA A 317 -22.49 -37.56 -0.81
C ALA A 317 -23.32 -36.96 0.34
N ASP A 318 -22.84 -37.06 1.59
CA ASP A 318 -23.45 -36.46 2.79
C ASP A 318 -23.60 -34.92 2.68
N LEU A 319 -22.85 -34.27 1.78
CA LEU A 319 -22.86 -32.82 1.52
C LEU A 319 -23.51 -32.42 0.17
N GLY A 320 -23.95 -33.36 -0.67
CA GLY A 320 -24.47 -33.06 -2.02
C GLY A 320 -23.44 -32.49 -3.01
N LEU A 321 -22.15 -32.81 -2.77
CA LEU A 321 -20.98 -32.38 -3.53
C LEU A 321 -20.39 -33.51 -4.40
N ASP A 322 -21.12 -34.61 -4.58
CA ASP A 322 -20.77 -35.80 -5.36
C ASP A 322 -20.96 -35.65 -6.89
N PHE A 323 -20.99 -34.41 -7.40
CA PHE A 323 -21.22 -34.08 -8.81
C PHE A 323 -19.99 -34.26 -9.72
N PHE A 324 -18.90 -34.83 -9.21
CA PHE A 324 -17.62 -35.05 -9.91
C PHE A 324 -16.92 -36.31 -9.39
N ASP A 325 -16.02 -36.91 -10.19
CA ASP A 325 -15.09 -37.92 -9.68
C ASP A 325 -13.85 -37.23 -9.07
N PRO A 326 -13.55 -37.41 -7.78
CA PRO A 326 -12.35 -36.88 -7.17
C PRO A 326 -11.08 -37.54 -7.71
N PHE A 327 -9.99 -36.79 -7.71
CA PHE A 327 -8.65 -37.31 -7.90
C PHE A 327 -7.93 -37.46 -6.56
N LEU A 328 -7.01 -38.40 -6.50
CA LEU A 328 -6.15 -38.68 -5.36
C LEU A 328 -4.72 -38.32 -5.72
N ASP A 329 -3.97 -37.77 -4.77
CA ASP A 329 -2.51 -37.70 -4.82
C ASP A 329 -1.92 -38.60 -3.71
N PRO A 330 -1.70 -39.90 -3.96
CA PRO A 330 -1.07 -40.80 -2.98
C PRO A 330 0.39 -40.46 -2.68
N SER A 331 0.99 -39.54 -3.44
CA SER A 331 2.44 -39.27 -3.43
C SER A 331 2.82 -37.95 -2.75
N GLY A 332 1.86 -37.03 -2.58
CA GLY A 332 2.09 -35.63 -2.22
C GLY A 332 2.63 -34.76 -3.37
N LYS A 333 3.13 -35.34 -4.46
CA LYS A 333 3.89 -34.61 -5.48
C LYS A 333 3.05 -33.59 -6.24
N ALA A 334 1.78 -33.87 -6.54
CA ALA A 334 0.90 -32.87 -7.15
C ALA A 334 0.65 -31.72 -6.16
N THR A 335 0.41 -32.06 -4.91
CA THR A 335 0.16 -31.14 -3.79
C THR A 335 1.35 -30.20 -3.55
N ASP A 336 2.58 -30.72 -3.61
CA ASP A 336 3.82 -29.96 -3.48
C ASP A 336 4.07 -29.08 -4.72
N ARG A 337 3.99 -29.66 -5.93
CA ARG A 337 4.24 -28.97 -7.21
C ARG A 337 3.30 -27.79 -7.47
N TRP A 338 2.05 -27.88 -7.00
CA TRP A 338 1.05 -26.81 -7.10
C TRP A 338 1.11 -25.83 -5.91
N GLY A 339 2.04 -26.02 -4.97
CA GLY A 339 2.34 -25.11 -3.88
C GLY A 339 1.24 -25.05 -2.82
N VAL A 340 0.73 -26.20 -2.34
CA VAL A 340 -0.32 -26.26 -1.31
C VAL A 340 0.28 -26.09 0.11
N THR A 341 1.18 -25.12 0.27
CA THR A 341 2.01 -24.89 1.47
C THR A 341 1.31 -24.07 2.56
N GLY A 342 0.40 -23.17 2.18
CA GLY A 342 -0.39 -22.31 3.08
C GLY A 342 -1.77 -22.85 3.47
N GLY A 343 -2.05 -24.14 3.23
CA GLY A 343 -3.37 -24.75 3.48
C GLY A 343 -4.31 -24.75 2.27
N VAL A 344 -5.57 -25.15 2.50
CA VAL A 344 -6.58 -25.47 1.47
C VAL A 344 -7.92 -24.74 1.67
N PRO A 345 -8.71 -24.49 0.59
CA PRO A 345 -8.46 -24.92 -0.78
C PRO A 345 -7.33 -24.13 -1.45
N VAL A 346 -6.67 -24.76 -2.43
CA VAL A 346 -5.96 -24.02 -3.49
C VAL A 346 -6.78 -24.22 -4.75
N VAL A 347 -7.20 -23.12 -5.38
CA VAL A 347 -8.04 -23.14 -6.58
C VAL A 347 -7.31 -22.42 -7.70
N ALA A 348 -7.25 -23.04 -8.87
CA ALA A 348 -6.59 -22.48 -10.05
C ALA A 348 -7.44 -22.64 -11.30
N VAL A 349 -7.28 -21.70 -12.24
CA VAL A 349 -7.84 -21.80 -13.60
C VAL A 349 -6.71 -22.04 -14.58
N VAL A 350 -6.84 -23.09 -15.39
CA VAL A 350 -5.94 -23.42 -16.50
C VAL A 350 -6.67 -23.13 -17.81
N ASP A 351 -6.01 -22.47 -18.77
CA ASP A 351 -6.58 -22.29 -20.12
C ASP A 351 -6.35 -23.51 -21.03
N SER A 352 -6.93 -23.47 -22.23
CA SER A 352 -6.79 -24.53 -23.24
C SER A 352 -5.37 -24.71 -23.78
N GLU A 353 -4.43 -23.81 -23.48
CA GLU A 353 -3.00 -23.93 -23.82
C GLU A 353 -2.19 -24.56 -22.67
N GLY A 354 -2.82 -24.81 -21.51
CA GLY A 354 -2.19 -25.39 -20.32
C GLY A 354 -1.59 -24.37 -19.35
N ARG A 355 -1.87 -23.07 -19.51
CA ARG A 355 -1.30 -22.01 -18.67
C ARG A 355 -2.20 -21.67 -17.48
N LEU A 356 -1.61 -21.34 -16.34
CA LEU A 356 -2.29 -20.81 -15.16
C LEU A 356 -2.76 -19.37 -15.42
N ARG A 357 -4.08 -19.15 -15.39
CA ARG A 357 -4.73 -17.84 -15.57
C ARG A 357 -5.25 -17.22 -14.29
N HIS A 358 -5.36 -18.01 -13.23
CA HIS A 358 -5.74 -17.62 -11.87
C HIS A 358 -5.20 -18.64 -10.87
N ARG A 359 -4.82 -18.18 -9.67
CA ARG A 359 -4.56 -19.02 -8.49
C ARG A 359 -5.01 -18.27 -7.23
N SER A 360 -5.83 -18.89 -6.40
CA SER A 360 -6.14 -18.45 -5.04
C SER A 360 -5.87 -19.55 -4.01
N GLN A 361 -5.64 -19.16 -2.76
CA GLN A 361 -5.36 -20.07 -1.63
C GLN A 361 -6.14 -19.60 -0.39
N GLY A 362 -6.82 -20.54 0.26
CA GLY A 362 -7.95 -20.22 1.13
C GLY A 362 -9.24 -20.01 0.32
N TRP A 363 -10.32 -19.58 1.00
CA TRP A 363 -11.58 -19.22 0.33
C TRP A 363 -12.37 -18.17 1.11
N ASN A 364 -12.49 -16.98 0.55
CA ASN A 364 -13.43 -15.93 0.92
C ASN A 364 -14.64 -15.96 -0.03
N GLY A 365 -15.77 -16.46 0.47
CA GLY A 365 -17.00 -16.63 -0.31
C GLY A 365 -17.63 -15.34 -0.86
N GLN A 366 -17.26 -14.16 -0.36
CA GLN A 366 -17.72 -12.88 -0.92
C GLN A 366 -17.01 -12.51 -2.22
N ARG A 367 -15.76 -12.99 -2.42
CA ARG A 367 -14.84 -12.49 -3.45
C ARG A 367 -14.37 -13.57 -4.42
N ASP A 368 -13.86 -14.67 -3.89
CA ASP A 368 -13.11 -15.65 -4.67
C ASP A 368 -14.01 -16.41 -5.64
N GLY A 369 -15.29 -16.57 -5.32
CA GLY A 369 -16.30 -17.10 -6.24
C GLY A 369 -16.58 -16.19 -7.45
N GLY A 370 -16.54 -14.87 -7.25
CA GLY A 370 -16.71 -13.89 -8.32
C GLY A 370 -15.51 -13.88 -9.27
N LEU A 371 -14.30 -13.84 -8.72
CA LEU A 371 -13.05 -13.92 -9.49
C LEU A 371 -12.89 -15.26 -10.20
N LEU A 372 -13.14 -16.38 -9.50
CA LEU A 372 -13.08 -17.70 -10.13
C LEU A 372 -14.05 -17.78 -11.31
N ARG A 373 -15.25 -17.20 -11.20
CA ARG A 373 -16.21 -17.14 -12.31
C ARG A 373 -15.71 -16.27 -13.46
N LEU A 374 -15.15 -15.09 -13.18
CA LEU A 374 -14.52 -14.21 -14.17
C LEU A 374 -13.42 -14.96 -14.95
N HIS A 375 -12.41 -15.48 -14.26
CA HIS A 375 -11.28 -16.18 -14.88
C HIS A 375 -11.70 -17.48 -15.57
N ALA A 376 -12.61 -18.27 -15.00
CA ALA A 376 -13.10 -19.50 -15.62
C ALA A 376 -13.90 -19.23 -16.90
N SER A 377 -14.79 -18.22 -16.91
CA SER A 377 -15.49 -17.81 -18.14
C SER A 377 -14.52 -17.32 -19.20
N ARG A 378 -13.53 -16.47 -18.83
CA ARG A 378 -12.51 -15.96 -19.75
C ARG A 378 -11.67 -17.09 -20.37
N ALA A 379 -11.18 -18.02 -19.55
CA ALA A 379 -10.42 -19.18 -20.03
C ALA A 379 -11.26 -20.13 -20.91
N ALA A 380 -12.56 -20.27 -20.63
CA ALA A 380 -13.50 -21.06 -21.42
C ALA A 380 -13.93 -20.42 -22.76
N GLY A 381 -13.57 -19.16 -23.01
CA GLY A 381 -14.13 -18.38 -24.13
C GLY A 381 -15.62 -18.06 -23.96
N ALA A 382 -16.16 -18.20 -22.75
CA ALA A 382 -17.56 -17.94 -22.41
C ALA A 382 -17.78 -16.47 -22.02
N PRO A 383 -19.01 -15.94 -22.10
CA PRO A 383 -19.31 -14.59 -21.63
C PRO A 383 -18.93 -14.41 -20.14
N ALA A 384 -18.02 -13.48 -19.87
CA ALA A 384 -17.55 -13.17 -18.53
C ALA A 384 -18.51 -12.14 -17.88
N PRO A 385 -19.18 -12.46 -16.75
CA PRO A 385 -20.04 -11.50 -16.06
C PRO A 385 -19.19 -10.48 -15.31
N MET A 386 -19.53 -9.18 -15.37
CA MET A 386 -18.82 -8.15 -14.61
C MET A 386 -19.20 -8.20 -13.12
N LEU A 387 -18.46 -9.00 -12.36
CA LEU A 387 -18.66 -9.20 -10.92
C LEU A 387 -17.68 -8.33 -10.13
N LEU A 388 -18.00 -7.03 -10.04
CA LEU A 388 -17.23 -6.00 -9.33
C LEU A 388 -18.03 -5.49 -8.12
N GLU A 389 -17.32 -4.97 -7.11
CA GLU A 389 -17.92 -4.55 -5.84
C GLU A 389 -18.77 -3.28 -5.99
N ALA A 390 -20.10 -3.46 -6.13
CA ALA A 390 -21.04 -2.39 -6.44
C ALA A 390 -21.16 -1.27 -5.38
N LYS A 391 -20.59 -1.47 -4.18
CA LYS A 391 -20.61 -0.51 -3.05
C LYS A 391 -19.27 -0.44 -2.30
N GLY A 392 -18.18 -0.76 -2.99
CA GLY A 392 -16.82 -0.79 -2.43
C GLY A 392 -15.77 -0.84 -3.53
N PHE A 393 -14.65 -1.50 -3.24
CA PHE A 393 -13.50 -1.63 -4.14
C PHE A 393 -13.23 -3.10 -4.46
N SER A 394 -12.82 -3.38 -5.68
CA SER A 394 -12.72 -4.74 -6.22
C SER A 394 -11.29 -5.30 -6.16
N GLY A 395 -10.27 -4.45 -6.25
CA GLY A 395 -8.86 -4.85 -6.35
C GLY A 395 -8.39 -5.08 -7.80
N ASN A 396 -7.06 -5.09 -7.98
CA ASN A 396 -6.41 -5.00 -9.29
C ASN A 396 -6.58 -6.27 -10.15
N ASP A 397 -6.55 -7.44 -9.52
CA ASP A 397 -6.80 -8.75 -10.11
C ASP A 397 -8.19 -8.86 -10.77
N ALA A 398 -9.22 -8.24 -10.16
CA ALA A 398 -10.56 -8.17 -10.74
C ALA A 398 -10.58 -7.41 -12.08
N CYS A 399 -9.79 -6.34 -12.20
CA CYS A 399 -9.57 -5.65 -13.48
C CYS A 399 -8.74 -6.51 -14.45
N GLY A 400 -7.68 -7.16 -13.95
CA GLY A 400 -6.75 -7.98 -14.74
C GLY A 400 -7.36 -9.20 -15.43
N ALA A 401 -8.52 -9.70 -14.99
CA ALA A 401 -9.26 -10.75 -15.67
C ALA A 401 -9.76 -10.36 -17.09
N CYS A 402 -9.92 -9.06 -17.36
CA CYS A 402 -10.36 -8.52 -18.65
C CYS A 402 -9.35 -7.54 -19.26
N HIS A 403 -8.71 -6.71 -18.44
CA HIS A 403 -7.71 -5.70 -18.81
C HIS A 403 -6.28 -6.25 -18.62
N GLU A 404 -6.01 -7.38 -19.29
CA GLU A 404 -4.78 -8.16 -19.12
C GLU A 404 -3.53 -7.32 -19.46
N GLN A 405 -3.61 -6.45 -20.48
CA GLN A 405 -2.51 -5.57 -20.87
C GLN A 405 -2.27 -4.45 -19.85
N GLU A 406 -3.33 -3.79 -19.39
CA GLU A 406 -3.24 -2.65 -18.48
C GLU A 406 -2.78 -3.09 -17.09
N HIS A 407 -3.28 -4.24 -16.59
CA HIS A 407 -2.85 -4.85 -15.34
C HIS A 407 -1.38 -5.26 -15.41
N ALA A 408 -0.97 -5.98 -16.46
CA ALA A 408 0.43 -6.36 -16.65
C ALA A 408 1.35 -5.13 -16.69
N ALA A 409 0.96 -4.08 -17.42
CA ALA A 409 1.71 -2.83 -17.49
C ALA A 409 1.75 -2.09 -16.14
N TRP A 410 0.70 -2.16 -15.32
CA TRP A 410 0.67 -1.60 -13.96
C TRP A 410 1.67 -2.29 -13.03
N GLN A 411 1.87 -3.61 -13.14
CA GLN A 411 2.85 -4.36 -12.34
C GLN A 411 4.31 -3.89 -12.53
N TYR A 412 4.63 -3.21 -13.63
CA TYR A 412 5.95 -2.59 -13.87
C TYR A 412 6.09 -1.16 -13.31
N THR A 413 5.09 -0.67 -12.57
CA THR A 413 5.13 0.65 -11.93
C THR A 413 5.39 0.51 -10.43
N LYS A 414 6.12 1.48 -9.84
CA LYS A 414 6.31 1.53 -8.38
C LYS A 414 5.00 1.81 -7.60
N HIS A 415 3.89 2.11 -8.28
CA HIS A 415 2.55 2.10 -7.70
C HIS A 415 2.10 0.70 -7.30
N ALA A 416 2.47 -0.34 -8.06
CA ALA A 416 2.12 -1.74 -7.78
C ALA A 416 2.88 -2.35 -6.59
N THR A 417 3.94 -1.68 -6.11
CA THR A 417 4.71 -2.03 -4.91
C THR A 417 4.70 -0.91 -3.86
N ALA A 418 3.73 0.02 -3.93
CA ALA A 418 3.68 1.19 -3.05
C ALA A 418 3.52 0.79 -1.58
N PHE A 419 2.68 -0.19 -1.26
CA PHE A 419 2.48 -0.61 0.13
C PHE A 419 3.73 -1.24 0.74
N GLU A 420 4.55 -1.93 -0.07
CA GLU A 420 5.78 -2.57 0.41
C GLU A 420 6.81 -1.57 0.96
N THR A 421 6.81 -0.33 0.46
CA THR A 421 7.65 0.73 1.05
C THR A 421 7.24 1.04 2.50
N LEU A 422 5.94 1.01 2.84
CA LEU A 422 5.50 1.17 4.23
C LEU A 422 5.83 -0.06 5.07
N VAL A 423 5.79 -1.26 4.48
CA VAL A 423 6.19 -2.50 5.18
C VAL A 423 7.68 -2.47 5.52
N ALA A 424 8.55 -2.05 4.59
CA ALA A 424 9.99 -1.91 4.83
C ALA A 424 10.29 -0.87 5.94
N HIS A 425 9.77 0.36 5.84
CA HIS A 425 9.98 1.39 6.86
C HIS A 425 9.10 1.21 8.13
N ALA A 426 8.54 0.01 8.39
CA ALA A 426 7.70 -0.30 9.55
C ALA A 426 6.51 0.67 9.80
N ALA A 427 6.06 1.32 8.73
CA ALA A 427 5.07 2.40 8.67
C ALA A 427 3.70 1.93 8.12
N ASP A 428 3.54 0.64 7.83
CA ASP A 428 2.32 0.00 7.31
C ASP A 428 1.07 0.19 8.21
N ARG A 429 1.27 0.66 9.45
CA ARG A 429 0.22 1.00 10.41
C ARG A 429 -0.02 2.50 10.62
N ARG A 430 0.78 3.42 10.04
CA ARG A 430 0.63 4.87 10.31
C ARG A 430 -0.56 5.47 9.56
N THR A 431 -1.40 6.23 10.26
CA THR A 431 -2.62 6.79 9.67
C THR A 431 -2.38 8.01 8.77
N ASP A 432 -1.17 8.56 8.75
CA ASP A 432 -0.72 9.67 7.88
C ASP A 432 -0.07 9.20 6.56
N CYS A 433 0.39 7.95 6.47
CA CYS A 433 0.97 7.40 5.24
C CYS A 433 -0.01 6.53 4.45
N ILE A 434 -0.83 5.74 5.14
CA ILE A 434 -1.61 4.65 4.53
C ILE A 434 -2.47 5.10 3.33
N GLY A 435 -3.06 6.30 3.37
CA GLY A 435 -3.98 6.80 2.35
C GLY A 435 -3.36 6.96 0.96
N CYS A 436 -2.05 7.17 0.86
CA CYS A 436 -1.34 7.26 -0.42
C CYS A 436 -0.82 5.91 -0.94
N HIS A 437 -1.00 4.81 -0.20
CA HIS A 437 -0.35 3.51 -0.45
C HIS A 437 -1.34 2.33 -0.57
N VAL A 438 -2.65 2.59 -0.48
CA VAL A 438 -3.73 1.59 -0.59
C VAL A 438 -4.92 2.13 -1.37
N VAL A 439 -5.87 1.26 -1.71
CA VAL A 439 -7.13 1.62 -2.37
C VAL A 439 -8.22 1.97 -1.34
N GLY A 440 -8.75 3.19 -1.41
CA GLY A 440 -9.97 3.61 -0.71
C GLY A 440 -9.85 3.68 0.83
N PHE A 441 -8.73 4.16 1.37
CA PHE A 441 -8.63 4.39 2.82
C PHE A 441 -9.68 5.42 3.30
N GLU A 442 -10.24 5.19 4.49
CA GLU A 442 -11.42 5.90 5.06
C GLU A 442 -12.72 5.82 4.23
N GLU A 443 -12.70 5.31 2.99
CA GLU A 443 -13.88 5.09 2.16
C GLU A 443 -14.63 3.78 2.49
N ARG A 444 -15.94 3.77 2.21
CA ARG A 444 -16.79 2.59 2.44
C ARG A 444 -16.32 1.41 1.59
N GLY A 445 -15.82 0.37 2.27
CA GLY A 445 -15.43 -0.91 1.66
C GLY A 445 -14.01 -0.93 1.10
N GLY A 446 -13.24 0.16 1.22
CA GLY A 446 -11.82 0.20 0.84
C GLY A 446 -10.92 -0.45 1.89
N TYR A 447 -9.65 -0.05 1.95
CA TYR A 447 -8.68 -0.59 2.92
C TYR A 447 -8.93 -0.10 4.35
N ASP A 448 -8.79 -1.00 5.33
CA ASP A 448 -8.74 -0.64 6.76
C ASP A 448 -7.83 -1.57 7.56
N PHE A 449 -7.32 -1.08 8.70
CA PHE A 449 -6.37 -1.77 9.57
C PHE A 449 -6.95 -2.97 10.34
N SER A 450 -8.27 -3.14 10.40
CA SER A 450 -8.92 -4.26 11.11
C SER A 450 -9.05 -5.51 10.23
N ARG A 451 -9.30 -5.32 8.92
CA ARG A 451 -9.39 -6.37 7.90
C ARG A 451 -8.08 -6.61 7.14
N ARG A 452 -7.24 -5.57 6.98
CA ARG A 452 -6.02 -5.56 6.13
C ARG A 452 -6.20 -6.29 4.78
N PRO A 453 -7.15 -5.87 3.92
CA PRO A 453 -7.45 -6.58 2.69
C PRO A 453 -6.32 -6.46 1.65
N ALA A 454 -5.49 -7.51 1.53
CA ALA A 454 -4.30 -7.53 0.66
C ALA A 454 -4.55 -7.15 -0.82
N HIS A 455 -5.75 -7.40 -1.36
CA HIS A 455 -6.10 -7.03 -2.74
C HIS A 455 -6.37 -5.53 -2.93
N LEU A 456 -6.42 -4.76 -1.83
CA LEU A 456 -6.49 -3.29 -1.82
C LEU A 456 -5.19 -2.66 -1.31
N GLU A 457 -4.14 -3.44 -1.04
CA GLU A 457 -2.79 -2.90 -0.87
C GLU A 457 -2.26 -2.38 -2.21
N ASN A 458 -1.37 -1.39 -2.15
CA ASN A 458 -0.75 -0.69 -3.29
C ASN A 458 -1.68 0.34 -3.98
N VAL A 459 -1.08 1.21 -4.80
CA VAL A 459 -1.82 2.23 -5.57
C VAL A 459 -2.40 1.55 -6.80
N GLY A 460 -3.68 1.17 -6.70
CA GLY A 460 -4.35 0.30 -7.67
C GLY A 460 -5.04 1.02 -8.83
N CYS A 461 -5.67 0.24 -9.71
CA CYS A 461 -6.50 0.72 -10.81
C CYS A 461 -7.59 1.69 -10.32
N GLU A 462 -8.23 1.35 -9.19
CA GLU A 462 -9.34 2.12 -8.62
C GLU A 462 -8.88 3.43 -7.95
N SER A 463 -7.59 3.56 -7.59
CA SER A 463 -6.99 4.84 -7.15
C SER A 463 -6.91 5.87 -8.29
N CYS A 464 -6.74 5.41 -9.53
CA CYS A 464 -6.61 6.28 -10.71
C CYS A 464 -7.92 6.45 -11.50
N HIS A 465 -8.77 5.43 -11.54
CA HIS A 465 -9.99 5.40 -12.37
C HIS A 465 -11.29 5.45 -11.56
N GLY A 466 -11.19 5.49 -10.22
CA GLY A 466 -12.32 5.36 -9.31
C GLY A 466 -12.77 3.91 -9.14
N ARG A 467 -13.66 3.68 -8.17
CA ARG A 467 -14.21 2.35 -7.87
C ARG A 467 -14.79 1.65 -9.10
N GLY A 468 -14.64 0.33 -9.14
CA GLY A 468 -15.21 -0.57 -10.14
C GLY A 468 -16.73 -0.80 -10.00
N GLY A 469 -17.44 0.00 -9.21
CA GLY A 469 -18.87 -0.16 -8.90
C GLY A 469 -19.73 1.05 -9.30
N PRO A 470 -20.52 1.01 -10.41
CA PRO A 470 -20.64 -0.05 -11.42
C PRO A 470 -19.74 0.18 -12.66
N HIS A 471 -18.59 -0.49 -12.68
CA HIS A 471 -17.50 -0.58 -13.68
C HIS A 471 -16.87 0.72 -14.20
N LEU A 472 -17.65 1.74 -14.53
CA LEU A 472 -17.15 3.07 -14.87
C LEU A 472 -17.56 4.04 -13.76
N SER A 473 -16.60 4.82 -13.29
CA SER A 473 -16.83 6.04 -12.51
C SER A 473 -16.65 7.25 -13.44
N PRO A 474 -17.61 7.56 -14.35
CA PRO A 474 -17.44 8.52 -15.43
C PRO A 474 -17.28 9.97 -14.98
N ASP A 475 -17.41 10.26 -13.68
CA ASP A 475 -17.24 11.60 -13.11
C ASP A 475 -16.16 11.64 -12.01
N PHE A 476 -15.43 10.53 -11.79
CA PHE A 476 -14.31 10.48 -10.82
C PHE A 476 -13.10 11.28 -11.30
N VAL A 477 -12.67 11.06 -12.54
CA VAL A 477 -11.62 11.88 -13.17
C VAL A 477 -12.29 13.11 -13.80
N PRO A 478 -12.01 14.34 -13.34
CA PRO A 478 -12.63 15.55 -13.87
C PRO A 478 -12.39 15.74 -15.37
N ARG A 479 -13.16 16.63 -15.99
CA ARG A 479 -12.91 17.07 -17.37
C ARG A 479 -12.27 18.46 -17.37
N GLY A 480 -11.16 18.59 -18.11
CA GLY A 480 -10.55 19.89 -18.38
C GLY A 480 -11.34 20.71 -19.40
N GLU A 481 -10.88 21.94 -19.68
CA GLU A 481 -11.53 22.87 -20.61
C GLU A 481 -11.70 22.29 -22.03
N ASP A 482 -10.77 21.43 -22.46
CA ASP A 482 -10.80 20.72 -23.75
C ASP A 482 -11.70 19.46 -23.73
N SER A 483 -12.48 19.25 -22.66
CA SER A 483 -13.34 18.10 -22.40
C SER A 483 -12.64 16.73 -22.25
N LYS A 484 -11.30 16.67 -22.28
CA LYS A 484 -10.53 15.45 -21.96
C LYS A 484 -10.50 15.21 -20.44
N ARG A 485 -10.05 14.02 -20.04
CA ARG A 485 -9.84 13.67 -18.63
C ARG A 485 -8.63 14.38 -18.05
N ASP A 486 -8.84 15.14 -17.00
CA ASP A 486 -7.76 15.74 -16.21
C ASP A 486 -7.35 14.77 -15.09
N TYR A 487 -6.31 13.98 -15.36
CA TYR A 487 -5.69 13.12 -14.37
C TYR A 487 -4.72 13.85 -13.42
N ALA A 488 -4.37 15.13 -13.67
CA ALA A 488 -3.45 15.84 -12.81
C ALA A 488 -4.02 16.05 -11.40
N GLN A 489 -5.32 16.34 -11.31
CA GLN A 489 -6.05 16.42 -10.04
C GLN A 489 -6.06 15.08 -9.27
N VAL A 490 -6.21 13.96 -9.99
CA VAL A 490 -6.17 12.61 -9.39
C VAL A 490 -4.77 12.29 -8.87
N CYS A 491 -3.72 12.59 -9.65
CA CYS A 491 -2.34 12.43 -9.19
C CYS A 491 -2.01 13.33 -7.99
N ALA A 492 -2.52 14.56 -7.96
CA ALA A 492 -2.23 15.55 -6.90
C ALA A 492 -2.80 15.18 -5.52
N THR A 493 -3.75 14.24 -5.42
CA THR A 493 -4.20 13.68 -4.12
C THR A 493 -3.02 13.15 -3.31
N CYS A 494 -2.11 12.41 -3.96
CA CYS A 494 -0.90 11.87 -3.36
C CYS A 494 0.34 12.72 -3.69
N HIS A 495 0.47 13.20 -4.93
CA HIS A 495 1.61 14.00 -5.40
C HIS A 495 1.39 15.51 -5.24
N ASN A 496 1.20 15.93 -4.00
CA ASN A 496 1.13 17.33 -3.59
C ASN A 496 2.46 17.81 -2.96
N PRO A 497 2.65 19.13 -2.74
CA PRO A 497 3.90 19.68 -2.19
C PRO A 497 4.35 19.12 -0.84
N THR A 498 3.45 18.56 -0.02
CA THR A 498 3.80 17.92 1.26
C THR A 498 4.47 16.55 1.07
N HIS A 499 4.06 15.79 0.06
CA HIS A 499 4.46 14.38 -0.12
C HIS A 499 5.40 14.15 -1.32
N SER A 500 5.50 15.07 -2.27
CA SER A 500 6.25 14.85 -3.52
C SER A 500 6.95 16.12 -4.03
N LEU A 501 8.23 16.29 -3.69
CA LEU A 501 9.07 17.36 -4.24
C LEU A 501 9.19 17.26 -5.77
N GLY A 502 9.04 18.39 -6.46
CA GLY A 502 9.26 18.53 -7.90
C GLY A 502 8.43 17.55 -8.75
N PHE A 503 7.20 17.26 -8.33
CA PHE A 503 6.23 16.58 -9.19
C PHE A 503 5.75 17.53 -10.29
N ASP A 504 5.96 17.13 -11.54
CA ASP A 504 5.27 17.69 -12.71
C ASP A 504 4.49 16.56 -13.39
N PHE A 505 3.18 16.76 -13.56
CA PHE A 505 2.31 15.78 -14.20
C PHE A 505 2.77 15.44 -15.63
N THR A 506 3.31 16.42 -16.37
CA THR A 506 3.68 16.27 -17.79
C THR A 506 4.80 15.24 -18.00
N SER A 507 5.83 15.29 -17.18
CA SER A 507 6.99 14.38 -17.20
C SER A 507 6.76 13.09 -16.42
N PHE A 508 5.92 13.09 -15.38
CA PHE A 508 5.64 11.89 -14.59
C PHE A 508 4.58 10.97 -15.21
N HIS A 509 3.50 11.51 -15.80
CA HIS A 509 2.40 10.69 -16.36
C HIS A 509 2.84 9.63 -17.41
N PRO A 510 3.81 9.89 -18.31
CA PRO A 510 4.35 8.86 -19.21
C PRO A 510 4.98 7.65 -18.50
N ARG A 511 5.39 7.78 -17.22
CA ARG A 511 5.99 6.69 -16.42
C ARG A 511 4.96 5.67 -15.93
N VAL A 512 3.67 6.02 -15.89
CA VAL A 512 2.55 5.14 -15.49
C VAL A 512 1.61 4.80 -16.65
N SER A 513 1.91 5.24 -17.87
CA SER A 513 1.08 4.99 -19.05
C SER A 513 1.12 3.52 -19.46
N HIS A 514 0.03 2.78 -19.23
CA HIS A 514 -0.12 1.36 -19.61
C HIS A 514 0.34 1.09 -21.06
N LYS A 515 -0.12 1.92 -22.01
CA LYS A 515 0.23 1.80 -23.42
C LYS A 515 1.73 1.93 -23.68
N ARG A 516 2.42 2.86 -23.00
CA ARG A 516 3.88 3.01 -23.16
C ARG A 516 4.59 1.76 -22.64
N ILE A 517 4.29 1.35 -21.41
CA ILE A 517 4.94 0.21 -20.75
C ILE A 517 4.68 -1.11 -21.52
N ALA A 518 3.47 -1.30 -22.05
CA ALA A 518 3.15 -2.43 -22.92
C ALA A 518 3.94 -2.41 -24.24
N SER A 519 4.25 -1.24 -24.78
CA SER A 519 5.04 -1.08 -26.01
C SER A 519 6.56 -1.19 -25.83
N LEU A 520 7.07 -1.17 -24.60
CA LEU A 520 8.50 -1.38 -24.30
C LEU A 520 8.94 -2.81 -24.65
N SER A 521 10.24 -3.00 -24.85
CA SER A 521 10.85 -4.32 -24.86
C SER A 521 10.87 -4.98 -23.48
N ASN A 522 11.19 -6.27 -23.44
CA ASN A 522 11.38 -7.02 -22.21
C ASN A 522 12.56 -6.50 -21.37
N GLU A 523 13.61 -6.03 -22.03
CA GLU A 523 14.79 -5.43 -21.39
C GLU A 523 14.41 -4.12 -20.68
N GLU A 524 13.83 -3.18 -21.44
CA GLU A 524 13.35 -1.90 -20.90
C GLU A 524 12.31 -2.05 -19.78
N ARG A 525 11.50 -3.12 -19.79
CA ARG A 525 10.58 -3.43 -18.68
C ARG A 525 11.28 -3.98 -17.45
N SER A 526 12.34 -4.77 -17.59
CA SER A 526 13.11 -5.28 -16.45
C SER A 526 13.78 -4.12 -15.70
N GLN A 527 14.35 -3.18 -16.45
CA GLN A 527 14.97 -1.94 -15.93
C GLN A 527 13.99 -1.02 -15.18
N LEU A 528 12.66 -1.14 -15.36
CA LEU A 528 11.69 -0.41 -14.53
C LEU A 528 11.58 -0.98 -13.10
N LEU A 529 11.91 -2.26 -12.91
CA LEU A 529 11.82 -2.96 -11.63
C LEU A 529 13.08 -2.77 -10.79
N GLU A 530 14.24 -2.97 -11.41
CA GLU A 530 15.57 -3.04 -10.78
C GLU A 530 15.96 -1.77 -9.99
N GLY A 531 15.32 -0.63 -10.28
CA GLY A 531 15.52 0.62 -9.53
C GLY A 531 16.35 1.63 -10.31
N GLY A 532 16.69 2.76 -9.68
CA GLY A 532 17.49 3.79 -10.35
C GLY A 532 16.78 4.46 -11.53
N GLY A 533 15.58 5.01 -11.32
CA GLY A 533 15.18 6.15 -12.17
C GLY A 533 16.23 7.26 -12.02
N PRO A 534 16.59 8.00 -13.08
CA PRO A 534 17.74 8.90 -13.06
C PRO A 534 17.65 9.88 -11.89
N SER A 535 18.77 10.07 -11.19
CA SER A 535 18.84 10.99 -10.05
C SER A 535 18.33 12.37 -10.48
N ARG A 536 17.32 12.85 -9.78
CA ARG A 536 16.61 14.10 -10.09
C ARG A 536 16.95 15.10 -9.01
N ASP A 537 17.38 16.30 -9.40
CA ASP A 537 17.55 17.41 -8.45
C ASP A 537 16.26 17.66 -7.67
N LEU A 538 16.24 17.24 -6.41
CA LEU A 538 15.06 17.33 -5.55
C LEU A 538 14.78 18.77 -5.12
N LEU A 539 15.86 19.54 -4.96
CA LEU A 539 15.92 20.95 -4.64
C LEU A 539 15.91 21.80 -5.93
N PRO A 540 15.51 23.08 -5.87
CA PRO A 540 15.64 24.00 -7.01
C PRO A 540 17.08 24.16 -7.50
N THR A 541 17.26 24.40 -8.79
CA THR A 541 18.57 24.63 -9.43
C THR A 541 18.61 25.90 -10.31
N SER A 542 17.61 26.77 -10.18
CA SER A 542 17.49 28.05 -10.91
C SER A 542 18.35 29.19 -10.34
N ALA A 543 18.97 28.97 -9.18
CA ALA A 543 19.57 30.01 -8.35
C ALA A 543 20.97 29.57 -7.88
N ASP A 544 21.86 30.55 -7.69
CA ASP A 544 23.17 30.32 -7.08
C ASP A 544 23.04 30.09 -5.56
N TYR A 545 23.92 29.26 -5.01
CA TYR A 545 24.11 29.09 -3.57
C TYR A 545 24.81 30.33 -2.97
N VAL A 546 24.50 30.67 -1.72
CA VAL A 546 24.95 31.91 -1.04
C VAL A 546 25.67 31.69 0.29
N GLY A 547 25.75 30.46 0.78
CA GLY A 547 26.35 30.12 2.07
C GLY A 547 25.38 30.27 3.24
N SER A 548 25.74 29.68 4.38
CA SER A 548 24.87 29.64 5.58
C SER A 548 24.93 30.95 6.37
N GLU A 549 26.02 31.71 6.29
CA GLU A 549 26.17 33.00 6.98
C GLU A 549 25.18 34.05 6.43
N ALA A 550 24.80 33.95 5.16
CA ALA A 550 23.73 34.75 4.56
C ALA A 550 22.34 34.52 5.22
N CYS A 551 22.10 33.32 5.76
CA CYS A 551 20.84 32.99 6.45
C CYS A 551 20.78 33.56 7.87
N GLN A 552 21.93 33.70 8.55
CA GLN A 552 22.01 34.02 9.99
C GLN A 552 21.26 35.31 10.37
N VAL A 553 21.31 36.33 9.51
CA VAL A 553 20.73 37.66 9.76
C VAL A 553 19.20 37.63 9.91
N CYS A 554 18.52 36.66 9.29
CA CYS A 554 17.07 36.49 9.36
C CYS A 554 16.64 35.27 10.19
N HIS A 555 17.52 34.30 10.38
CA HIS A 555 17.24 32.98 10.97
C HIS A 555 18.24 32.62 12.09
N GLU A 556 18.51 33.57 13.00
CA GLU A 556 19.50 33.41 14.08
C GLU A 556 19.25 32.15 14.93
N SER A 557 18.00 31.87 15.26
CA SER A 557 17.57 30.70 16.04
C SER A 557 17.90 29.37 15.35
N GLU A 558 17.53 29.26 14.08
CA GLU A 558 17.71 28.07 13.26
C GLU A 558 19.19 27.86 12.92
N PHE A 559 19.90 28.93 12.54
CA PHE A 559 21.35 28.94 12.31
C PHE A 559 22.11 28.49 13.55
N LYS A 560 21.74 28.94 14.75
CA LYS A 560 22.39 28.53 16.00
C LYS A 560 22.20 27.04 16.31
N THR A 561 21.02 26.48 16.02
CA THR A 561 20.76 25.04 16.17
C THR A 561 21.55 24.22 15.15
N TRP A 562 21.56 24.63 13.88
CA TRP A 562 22.34 24.00 12.83
C TRP A 562 23.86 24.08 13.08
N GLN A 563 24.37 25.25 13.51
CA GLN A 563 25.79 25.46 13.82
C GLN A 563 26.27 24.57 14.96
N ALA A 564 25.41 24.21 15.92
CA ALA A 564 25.72 23.28 16.99
C ALA A 564 25.67 21.80 16.57
N SER A 565 25.12 21.48 15.39
CA SER A 565 24.94 20.11 14.88
C SER A 565 26.21 19.57 14.18
N PRO A 566 26.32 18.25 13.97
CA PRO A 566 27.39 17.66 13.16
C PRO A 566 27.49 18.24 11.73
N HIS A 567 26.38 18.71 11.15
CA HIS A 567 26.35 19.27 9.79
C HIS A 567 27.13 20.57 9.67
N GLY A 568 27.03 21.47 10.66
CA GLY A 568 27.86 22.68 10.75
C GLY A 568 29.37 22.42 10.94
N HIS A 569 29.75 21.17 11.24
CA HIS A 569 31.11 20.73 11.52
C HIS A 569 31.59 19.59 10.59
N SER A 570 30.87 19.30 9.52
CA SER A 570 31.04 18.06 8.72
C SER A 570 32.45 17.87 8.15
N VAL A 571 33.10 18.90 7.60
CA VAL A 571 34.46 18.77 7.06
C VAL A 571 35.51 18.55 8.16
N ALA A 572 35.25 19.00 9.39
CA ALA A 572 36.13 18.78 10.53
C ALA A 572 36.15 17.31 11.03
N THR A 573 35.40 16.39 10.41
CA THR A 573 35.66 14.93 10.56
C THR A 573 36.69 14.47 9.52
N LEU A 574 36.55 14.90 8.25
CA LEU A 574 37.49 14.59 7.18
C LEU A 574 38.89 15.15 7.42
N GLU A 575 39.01 16.33 8.03
CA GLU A 575 40.32 16.90 8.42
C GLU A 575 41.04 16.03 9.46
N LYS A 576 40.30 15.36 10.36
CA LYS A 576 40.88 14.47 11.38
C LYS A 576 41.33 13.12 10.82
N THR A 577 40.71 12.67 9.72
CA THR A 577 41.09 11.43 9.02
C THR A 577 42.04 11.65 7.85
N GLY A 578 42.30 12.91 7.47
CA GLY A 578 43.13 13.28 6.31
C GLY A 578 42.40 13.25 4.97
N GLN A 579 41.07 13.04 4.97
CA GLN A 579 40.24 12.86 3.78
C GLN A 579 39.65 14.17 3.22
N ALA A 580 40.01 15.33 3.78
CA ALA A 580 39.43 16.64 3.43
C ALA A 580 39.78 17.16 2.01
N GLY A 581 40.47 16.36 1.19
CA GLY A 581 40.70 16.61 -0.24
C GLY A 581 40.10 15.54 -1.17
N GLU A 582 39.42 14.52 -0.64
CA GLU A 582 38.82 13.45 -1.42
C GLU A 582 37.45 13.90 -1.98
N GLU A 583 37.33 14.03 -3.31
CA GLU A 583 36.18 14.67 -3.96
C GLU A 583 34.84 14.00 -3.56
N GLY A 584 34.78 12.67 -3.56
CA GLY A 584 33.58 11.92 -3.16
C GLY A 584 33.21 12.05 -1.68
N CYS A 585 34.16 12.42 -0.80
CA CYS A 585 33.84 12.79 0.58
C CYS A 585 33.29 14.23 0.65
N LEU A 586 33.83 15.14 -0.17
CA LEU A 586 33.37 16.52 -0.24
C LEU A 586 31.96 16.65 -0.83
N GLU A 587 31.53 15.75 -1.72
CA GLU A 587 30.14 15.66 -2.21
C GLU A 587 29.11 15.59 -1.06
N CYS A 588 29.40 14.83 0.01
CA CYS A 588 28.51 14.68 1.16
C CYS A 588 28.84 15.63 2.32
N HIS A 589 30.07 16.11 2.46
CA HIS A 589 30.50 16.93 3.59
C HIS A 589 30.49 18.44 3.33
N THR A 590 30.27 18.91 2.11
CA THR A 590 30.25 20.36 1.76
C THR A 590 28.87 20.82 1.28
N THR A 591 28.70 22.14 1.13
CA THR A 591 27.49 22.73 0.55
C THR A 591 27.59 22.68 -0.96
N ALA A 592 26.80 21.80 -1.56
CA ALA A 592 26.55 21.77 -3.00
C ALA A 592 27.82 21.64 -3.87
N TYR A 593 28.68 20.67 -3.56
CA TYR A 593 29.92 20.38 -4.30
C TYR A 593 29.72 20.41 -5.83
N GLY A 594 30.54 21.19 -6.54
CA GLY A 594 30.51 21.27 -8.00
C GLY A 594 29.32 22.03 -8.61
N ARG A 595 28.37 22.54 -7.82
CA ARG A 595 27.20 23.30 -8.31
C ARG A 595 27.50 24.81 -8.41
N PRO A 596 26.79 25.59 -9.24
CA PRO A 596 26.95 27.04 -9.32
C PRO A 596 26.78 27.73 -7.96
N GLY A 597 27.80 28.46 -7.51
CA GLY A 597 27.84 29.08 -6.17
C GLY A 597 28.15 28.14 -5.00
N GLY A 598 28.13 26.81 -5.22
CA GLY A 598 28.47 25.81 -4.22
C GLY A 598 29.98 25.59 -4.06
N PHE A 599 30.38 24.63 -3.23
CA PHE A 599 31.79 24.35 -2.95
C PHE A 599 32.55 23.98 -4.25
N PRO A 600 33.62 24.71 -4.63
CA PRO A 600 34.29 24.47 -5.91
C PRO A 600 35.22 23.24 -5.86
N PRO A 601 35.22 22.37 -6.88
CA PRO A 601 36.17 21.27 -6.98
C PRO A 601 37.62 21.73 -6.92
N GLY A 602 38.45 21.02 -6.16
CA GLY A 602 39.85 21.37 -5.92
C GLY A 602 40.10 22.64 -5.08
N ALA A 603 39.07 23.29 -4.54
CA ALA A 603 39.25 24.43 -3.63
C ALA A 603 39.76 23.97 -2.24
N PRO A 604 40.70 24.70 -1.61
CA PRO A 604 41.04 24.44 -0.21
C PRO A 604 39.86 24.74 0.71
N VAL A 605 39.56 23.82 1.63
CA VAL A 605 38.57 23.95 2.71
C VAL A 605 38.67 25.31 3.43
N SER A 606 39.89 25.73 3.77
CA SER A 606 40.17 26.99 4.46
C SER A 606 39.94 28.25 3.62
N ALA A 607 39.78 28.14 2.30
CA ALA A 607 39.47 29.24 1.40
C ALA A 607 37.96 29.40 1.14
N GLN A 608 37.13 28.46 1.63
CA GLN A 608 35.69 28.37 1.35
C GLN A 608 34.89 28.05 2.62
N SER A 609 35.26 28.66 3.76
CA SER A 609 34.82 28.23 5.10
C SER A 609 33.31 28.22 5.37
N ASP A 610 32.49 28.98 4.61
CA ASP A 610 31.03 28.91 4.73
C ASP A 610 30.42 27.73 3.96
N LEU A 611 31.00 27.38 2.81
CA LEU A 611 30.59 26.25 1.97
C LEU A 611 31.25 24.93 2.38
N ALA A 612 32.34 24.99 3.16
CA ALA A 612 33.11 23.84 3.66
C ALA A 612 32.43 23.14 4.85
N ARG A 613 31.12 22.93 4.76
CA ARG A 613 30.23 22.31 5.74
C ARG A 613 28.91 21.92 5.08
N VAL A 614 28.14 21.03 5.67
CA VAL A 614 26.77 20.73 5.22
C VAL A 614 25.87 21.88 5.65
N GLY A 615 25.77 22.90 4.80
CA GLY A 615 25.08 24.16 5.08
C GLY A 615 23.56 24.07 5.02
N CYS A 616 22.89 25.17 5.38
CA CYS A 616 21.43 25.28 5.28
C CYS A 616 20.91 24.90 3.88
N GLU A 617 21.61 25.36 2.85
CA GLU A 617 21.24 25.14 1.44
C GLU A 617 21.40 23.69 0.98
N SER A 618 22.16 22.83 1.69
CA SER A 618 22.23 21.40 1.40
C SER A 618 20.89 20.69 1.64
N CYS A 619 20.06 21.20 2.56
CA CYS A 619 18.72 20.66 2.83
C CYS A 619 17.60 21.54 2.25
N HIS A 620 17.82 22.84 2.13
CA HIS A 620 16.80 23.82 1.73
C HIS A 620 16.90 24.28 0.26
N GLY A 621 18.01 24.01 -0.42
CA GLY A 621 18.30 24.50 -1.78
C GLY A 621 18.90 25.91 -1.80
N PRO A 622 19.30 26.40 -2.98
CA PRO A 622 20.02 27.66 -3.16
C PRO A 622 19.19 28.89 -2.75
N GLY A 623 19.83 29.84 -2.08
CA GLY A 623 19.20 30.97 -1.39
C GLY A 623 19.27 32.32 -2.09
N SER A 624 19.96 32.48 -3.22
CA SER A 624 20.09 33.80 -3.89
C SER A 624 18.74 34.40 -4.32
N GLU A 625 17.82 33.59 -4.85
CA GLU A 625 16.44 34.01 -5.15
C GLU A 625 15.59 34.26 -3.89
N HIS A 626 16.06 33.88 -2.70
CA HIS A 626 15.39 34.12 -1.42
C HIS A 626 15.86 35.40 -0.71
N ILE A 627 17.16 35.69 -0.72
CA ILE A 627 17.74 36.85 -0.05
C ILE A 627 17.70 38.16 -0.88
N GLY A 628 17.40 38.08 -2.18
CA GLY A 628 17.36 39.24 -3.07
C GLY A 628 16.40 40.35 -2.63
N GLU A 629 16.76 41.61 -2.91
CA GLU A 629 16.07 42.81 -2.40
C GLU A 629 14.55 42.83 -2.70
N SER A 630 14.15 42.33 -3.88
CA SER A 630 12.75 42.20 -4.31
C SER A 630 12.24 40.74 -4.32
N ALA A 631 12.89 39.83 -3.58
CA ALA A 631 12.58 38.40 -3.59
C ALA A 631 11.17 38.08 -3.06
N ARG A 632 10.49 37.15 -3.75
CA ARG A 632 9.28 36.50 -3.23
C ARG A 632 9.67 35.46 -2.17
N ARG A 633 9.95 35.91 -0.94
CA ARG A 633 10.44 35.09 0.19
C ARG A 633 9.68 33.77 0.44
N VAL A 634 8.41 33.65 0.02
CA VAL A 634 7.64 32.39 0.08
C VAL A 634 7.67 31.68 -1.27
N GLY A 635 8.36 30.55 -1.31
CA GLY A 635 8.44 29.64 -2.46
C GLY A 635 9.78 29.66 -3.22
N THR A 636 10.72 30.53 -2.83
CA THR A 636 12.07 30.62 -3.44
C THR A 636 13.12 29.71 -2.79
N ILE A 637 12.80 29.09 -1.65
CA ILE A 637 13.63 28.10 -0.97
C ILE A 637 12.71 27.03 -0.35
N LEU A 638 13.19 25.79 -0.19
CA LEU A 638 12.37 24.68 0.31
C LEU A 638 12.13 24.79 1.82
N SER A 639 10.86 24.87 2.25
CA SER A 639 10.50 24.64 3.66
C SER A 639 10.21 23.16 3.91
N LEU A 640 10.69 22.63 5.04
CA LEU A 640 10.59 21.20 5.40
C LEU A 640 9.52 20.90 6.47
N GLY A 641 9.06 21.88 7.26
CA GLY A 641 8.17 21.62 8.41
C GLY A 641 6.78 21.06 8.05
N ASP A 642 6.26 21.46 6.89
CA ASP A 642 5.00 21.01 6.28
C ASP A 642 5.16 19.81 5.35
N LYS A 643 6.33 19.17 5.34
CA LYS A 643 6.61 17.99 4.50
C LYS A 643 6.38 16.70 5.29
N CYS A 644 6.13 15.62 4.56
CA CYS A 644 6.11 14.28 5.11
C CYS A 644 7.56 13.78 5.27
N ASP A 645 7.93 13.45 6.50
CA ASP A 645 9.30 13.10 6.88
C ASP A 645 9.84 11.92 6.04
N SER A 646 9.06 10.84 5.89
CA SER A 646 9.44 9.65 5.12
C SER A 646 9.30 9.82 3.58
N CYS A 647 8.36 10.65 3.09
CA CYS A 647 8.15 10.81 1.63
C CYS A 647 9.05 11.87 0.99
N VAL A 648 9.51 12.85 1.77
CA VAL A 648 10.26 14.03 1.29
C VAL A 648 11.61 14.17 1.98
N ILE A 649 11.66 14.23 3.32
CA ILE A 649 12.90 14.54 4.04
C ILE A 649 13.91 13.40 3.91
N LEU A 650 13.46 12.13 3.98
CA LEU A 650 14.30 10.97 3.67
C LEU A 650 14.99 11.07 2.30
N LYS A 651 14.35 11.66 1.28
CA LYS A 651 14.96 11.82 -0.04
C LYS A 651 15.99 12.93 -0.09
N VAL A 652 15.89 13.93 0.80
CA VAL A 652 16.88 15.01 0.94
C VAL A 652 18.08 14.54 1.77
N CYS A 653 17.85 13.84 2.89
CA CYS A 653 18.95 13.26 3.68
C CYS A 653 19.66 12.11 2.95
N GLY A 654 18.89 11.25 2.27
CA GLY A 654 19.38 10.10 1.50
C GLY A 654 20.15 10.42 0.23
N THR A 655 20.52 11.68 -0.02
CA THR A 655 21.61 12.01 -0.98
C THR A 655 22.99 11.81 -0.38
N CYS A 656 23.08 11.70 0.95
CA CYS A 656 24.32 11.52 1.71
C CYS A 656 24.23 10.38 2.74
N HIS A 657 23.03 10.13 3.28
CA HIS A 657 22.74 9.05 4.22
C HIS A 657 22.08 7.85 3.50
N ASP A 658 22.90 7.11 2.75
CA ASP A 658 22.56 5.77 2.24
C ASP A 658 23.26 4.69 3.07
N ASP A 659 23.02 3.40 2.78
CA ASP A 659 23.61 2.31 3.56
C ASP A 659 25.13 2.13 3.37
N ALA A 660 25.75 2.81 2.40
CA ALA A 660 27.20 2.83 2.24
C ALA A 660 27.87 3.90 3.14
N ASN A 661 27.14 4.96 3.51
CA ASN A 661 27.65 6.12 4.26
C ASN A 661 27.11 6.22 5.71
N ASP A 662 25.85 5.83 5.97
CA ASP A 662 25.20 5.78 7.29
C ASP A 662 24.26 4.57 7.36
N ALA A 663 24.85 3.37 7.46
CA ALA A 663 24.18 2.08 7.43
C ALA A 663 22.96 2.00 8.38
N GLY A 664 21.79 1.75 7.82
CA GLY A 664 20.51 1.65 8.54
C GLY A 664 19.76 2.97 8.72
N PHE A 665 20.31 4.13 8.30
CA PHE A 665 19.67 5.44 8.43
C PHE A 665 18.21 5.44 7.94
N GLN A 666 17.94 4.76 6.81
CA GLN A 666 16.61 4.68 6.19
C GLN A 666 15.54 3.94 7.03
N PHE A 667 15.91 3.37 8.18
CA PHE A 667 14.98 2.73 9.13
C PHE A 667 14.93 3.41 10.51
N GLU A 668 15.81 4.38 10.78
CA GLU A 668 15.82 5.21 12.00
C GLU A 668 15.41 6.67 11.72
N VAL A 669 14.85 6.91 10.53
CA VAL A 669 14.61 8.23 9.91
C VAL A 669 13.96 9.24 10.84
N GLU A 670 12.92 8.86 11.58
CA GLU A 670 12.23 9.76 12.50
C GLU A 670 13.16 10.26 13.63
N GLU A 671 13.98 9.39 14.25
CA GLU A 671 14.94 9.81 15.29
C GLU A 671 16.02 10.74 14.70
N ARG A 672 16.56 10.38 13.53
CA ARG A 672 17.60 11.16 12.85
C ARG A 672 17.06 12.53 12.38
N ILE A 673 15.79 12.63 11.99
CA ILE A 673 15.13 13.90 11.63
C ILE A 673 14.84 14.75 12.87
N GLU A 674 14.27 14.20 13.95
CA GLU A 674 14.01 14.98 15.17
C GLU A 674 15.32 15.55 15.76
N ALA A 675 16.43 14.81 15.68
CA ALA A 675 17.75 15.28 16.08
C ALA A 675 18.28 16.49 15.27
N GLN A 676 17.71 16.77 14.08
CA GLN A 676 18.03 17.96 13.26
C GLN A 676 16.87 18.97 13.19
N ARG A 677 15.70 18.69 13.79
CA ARG A 677 14.50 19.49 13.58
C ARG A 677 14.64 20.87 14.24
N HIS A 678 14.46 21.90 13.41
CA HIS A 678 14.55 23.31 13.80
C HIS A 678 13.45 24.12 13.09
N GLY A 679 13.28 25.37 13.51
CA GLY A 679 12.17 26.23 13.06
C GLY A 679 11.02 26.27 14.04
N THR A 680 10.53 27.48 14.35
CA THR A 680 9.35 27.70 15.22
C THR A 680 8.11 28.17 14.46
N ILE A 681 8.22 28.34 13.14
CA ILE A 681 7.20 28.95 12.29
C ILE A 681 6.51 27.85 11.48
N GLU A 682 5.18 27.71 11.63
CA GLU A 682 4.37 26.90 10.72
C GLU A 682 4.57 27.38 9.27
N ALA A 683 4.92 26.48 8.36
CA ALA A 683 5.13 26.87 6.96
C ALA A 683 3.82 27.42 6.38
N ALA A 684 3.90 28.53 5.63
CA ALA A 684 2.75 29.36 5.28
C ALA A 684 1.61 28.67 4.50
N ALA A 685 1.82 27.45 4.01
CA ALA A 685 0.84 26.62 3.32
C ALA A 685 -0.17 25.89 4.25
N THR A 686 0.11 25.73 5.55
CA THR A 686 -0.70 24.85 6.43
C THR A 686 -2.02 25.47 6.94
N ARG A 687 -2.28 26.75 6.65
CA ARG A 687 -3.36 27.55 7.28
C ARG A 687 -4.80 27.17 6.91
N GLU A 688 -5.02 26.29 5.94
CA GLU A 688 -6.37 25.99 5.41
C GLU A 688 -7.07 24.78 6.05
N GLY A 689 -6.37 24.01 6.91
CA GLY A 689 -7.00 23.11 7.90
C GLY A 689 -7.80 21.91 7.35
N SER A 690 -7.65 21.55 6.08
CA SER A 690 -8.29 20.39 5.46
C SER A 690 -7.59 19.06 5.79
N SER A 691 -8.34 17.96 5.83
CA SER A 691 -7.75 16.61 5.83
C SER A 691 -7.16 16.33 4.46
N ALA A 692 -5.90 15.90 4.40
CA ALA A 692 -5.16 15.71 3.15
C ALA A 692 -5.74 14.62 2.22
N PHE A 693 -6.64 13.77 2.72
CA PHE A 693 -7.14 12.58 2.03
C PHE A 693 -8.62 12.65 1.62
N HIS A 694 -9.33 13.74 1.93
CA HIS A 694 -10.72 13.91 1.50
C HIS A 694 -10.81 14.38 0.04
N THR A 695 -11.11 13.44 -0.87
CA THR A 695 -11.79 13.79 -2.12
C THR A 695 -13.16 14.41 -1.81
N PRO A 696 -13.66 15.37 -2.61
CA PRO A 696 -14.98 15.95 -2.37
C PRO A 696 -16.09 14.90 -2.45
N GLU A 697 -17.00 14.87 -1.46
CA GLU A 697 -18.14 13.96 -1.47
C GLU A 697 -18.91 14.06 -2.80
N HIS A 698 -19.13 12.92 -3.45
CA HIS A 698 -19.95 12.84 -4.66
C HIS A 698 -21.42 13.07 -4.28
N ARG A 699 -21.82 14.35 -4.20
CA ARG A 699 -23.23 14.77 -4.08
C ARG A 699 -24.02 14.13 -5.23
N PRO A 700 -25.02 13.26 -4.95
CA PRO A 700 -25.85 12.71 -6.00
C PRO A 700 -26.55 13.85 -6.73
N GLY A 701 -26.48 13.84 -8.07
CA GLY A 701 -26.96 14.93 -8.91
C GLY A 701 -28.43 15.25 -8.63
N ARG A 702 -28.71 16.50 -8.21
CA ARG A 702 -30.06 17.04 -8.19
C ARG A 702 -30.56 17.05 -9.64
N PRO A 703 -31.79 16.57 -9.94
CA PRO A 703 -32.29 16.53 -11.31
C PRO A 703 -32.30 17.94 -11.92
N ASP A 704 -31.89 18.02 -13.18
CA ASP A 704 -31.64 19.27 -13.91
C ASP A 704 -32.95 20.04 -14.19
N GLY A 705 -32.86 21.36 -14.33
CA GLY A 705 -34.04 22.21 -14.43
C GLY A 705 -33.81 23.71 -14.42
N THR A 706 -33.17 24.25 -15.46
CA THR A 706 -33.32 25.64 -15.98
C THR A 706 -32.83 26.80 -15.08
N ASP A 707 -32.29 27.92 -15.57
CA ASP A 707 -32.20 28.43 -16.95
C ASP A 707 -30.97 29.36 -17.19
N THR A 708 -30.80 29.77 -18.46
CA THR A 708 -30.17 31.01 -18.99
C THR A 708 -28.94 31.65 -18.31
N ARG A 709 -27.87 31.73 -19.11
CA ARG A 709 -26.79 32.74 -18.97
C ARG A 709 -27.27 34.11 -19.47
N HIS A 710 -26.78 35.20 -18.86
CA HIS A 710 -26.29 36.37 -19.62
C HIS A 710 -25.26 37.19 -18.79
N PRO A 711 -24.40 38.01 -19.43
CA PRO A 711 -23.13 38.44 -18.83
C PRO A 711 -23.15 39.81 -18.14
N THR A 712 -22.23 40.01 -17.19
CA THR A 712 -21.88 41.32 -16.61
C THR A 712 -20.53 41.83 -17.14
N PRO A 713 -20.39 43.14 -17.48
CA PRO A 713 -19.10 43.75 -17.83
C PRO A 713 -18.30 44.18 -16.60
N SER A 714 -17.00 44.43 -16.79
CA SER A 714 -16.04 44.73 -15.71
C SER A 714 -16.04 46.21 -15.26
N ARG A 715 -16.03 46.46 -13.93
CA ARG A 715 -15.02 47.30 -13.19
C ARG A 715 -15.44 47.65 -11.74
N HIS A 716 -14.42 48.05 -10.97
CA HIS A 716 -14.36 48.57 -9.59
C HIS A 716 -15.57 49.36 -9.02
N GLY A 717 -15.73 49.36 -7.67
CA GLY A 717 -16.30 50.52 -6.95
C GLY A 717 -16.89 50.24 -5.54
N ASP A 718 -16.36 50.94 -4.53
CA ASP A 718 -16.68 50.93 -3.09
C ASP A 718 -18.15 51.00 -2.56
N ARG A 719 -18.37 50.28 -1.45
CA ARG A 719 -18.97 50.68 -0.14
C ARG A 719 -20.35 51.41 -0.01
N ALA A 720 -21.32 50.61 0.47
CA ALA A 720 -22.02 50.76 1.79
C ALA A 720 -23.30 51.65 2.01
N HIS A 721 -24.06 51.22 3.06
CA HIS A 721 -25.02 51.94 3.94
C HIS A 721 -26.58 51.92 3.74
N LEU A 722 -27.24 51.24 4.71
CA LEU A 722 -28.37 51.66 5.60
C LEU A 722 -29.89 51.65 5.19
N GLN A 723 -30.65 50.89 6.03
CA GLN A 723 -31.92 51.24 6.75
C GLN A 723 -33.36 51.12 6.17
N ALA A 724 -34.19 50.36 6.93
CA ALA A 724 -35.59 50.62 7.40
C ALA A 724 -36.80 50.63 6.41
N ALA A 725 -38.07 50.34 6.79
CA ALA A 725 -38.70 49.62 7.93
C ALA A 725 -40.25 49.44 7.72
N PHE A 726 -40.94 48.71 8.63
CA PHE A 726 -42.43 48.48 8.77
C PHE A 726 -43.14 47.58 7.72
N GLY A 727 -44.18 46.77 8.02
CA GLY A 727 -44.73 46.29 9.33
C GLY A 727 -46.19 45.72 9.30
N LEU A 728 -46.55 44.90 10.32
CA LEU A 728 -47.90 44.64 10.92
C LEU A 728 -48.91 43.54 10.41
N LEU A 729 -49.28 42.62 11.36
CA LEU A 729 -50.63 42.06 11.73
C LEU A 729 -51.19 40.65 11.30
N ARG A 730 -51.23 39.74 12.31
CA ARG A 730 -52.37 38.88 12.81
C ARG A 730 -52.93 37.61 12.09
N ALA A 731 -52.63 36.43 12.71
CA ALA A 731 -53.51 35.64 13.62
C ALA A 731 -54.25 34.33 13.16
N ARG A 732 -54.29 33.35 14.10
CA ARG A 732 -55.15 32.13 14.26
C ARG A 732 -54.96 30.95 13.28
N ASP A 733 -55.39 29.69 13.50
CA ASP A 733 -55.72 28.73 14.60
C ASP A 733 -56.20 27.44 13.82
N ASP A 734 -56.11 26.14 14.16
CA ASP A 734 -55.52 25.27 15.21
C ASP A 734 -55.59 23.76 14.75
N ALA A 735 -55.01 22.81 15.52
CA ALA A 735 -55.40 21.38 15.72
C ALA A 735 -54.84 20.16 14.90
N ARG A 736 -54.30 19.20 15.67
CA ARG A 736 -54.44 17.70 15.65
C ARG A 736 -53.76 16.74 14.63
N GLU A 737 -52.69 16.11 15.13
CA GLU A 737 -52.50 14.65 15.43
C GLU A 737 -52.53 13.50 14.36
N PRO A 738 -51.90 12.33 14.64
CA PRO A 738 -51.42 11.37 13.62
C PRO A 738 -52.04 9.95 13.67
N ALA A 739 -51.57 9.04 12.80
CA ALA A 739 -51.84 7.60 12.84
C ALA A 739 -50.61 6.74 12.42
N SER A 740 -50.58 5.47 12.86
CA SER A 740 -49.41 4.56 12.83
C SER A 740 -49.62 3.31 11.92
N PRO A 741 -48.57 2.52 11.59
CA PRO A 741 -48.63 1.48 10.55
C PRO A 741 -49.01 0.07 11.05
N LEU A 742 -49.25 -0.86 10.10
CA LEU A 742 -49.61 -2.28 10.30
C LEU A 742 -48.88 -3.20 9.27
N PRO A 743 -48.79 -4.54 9.48
CA PRO A 743 -47.47 -5.17 9.56
C PRO A 743 -47.28 -6.45 8.72
N VAL A 744 -46.22 -7.20 9.09
CA VAL A 744 -45.77 -8.52 8.60
C VAL A 744 -46.83 -9.63 8.73
N ALA A 745 -46.77 -10.61 7.84
CA ALA A 745 -47.34 -11.95 8.00
C ALA A 745 -46.29 -13.02 7.60
N ASP A 746 -46.45 -14.25 8.10
CA ASP A 746 -45.49 -15.36 8.01
C ASP A 746 -46.24 -16.71 7.86
N ALA A 747 -45.49 -17.78 7.57
CA ALA A 747 -45.89 -19.19 7.41
C ALA A 747 -46.70 -19.56 6.15
N GLY A 748 -46.15 -20.53 5.39
CA GLY A 748 -46.73 -21.16 4.19
C GLY A 748 -45.82 -22.23 3.63
#